data_AF-L0DD82-F1
#
_entry.id   AF-L0DD82-F1
#
_cell.length_a   1.000
_cell.length_b   1.000
_cell.length_c   1.000
_cell.angle_alpha   90.00
_cell.angle_beta   90.00
_cell.angle_gamma   90.00
#
_symmetry.space_group_name_H-M   'P 1'
#
loop_
_entity.id
_entity.type
_entity.pdbx_description
1 polymer ?
#
loop_
_entity_poly.entity_id
_entity_poly.type
_entity_poly.pdbx_seq_one_letter_code
_entity_poly.pdbx_strand_id
1 'polypeptide(L)'
;MANGQSHAVPKRSGLCLDAELSDSQLLGRFNARRDESAEMAFADLVRRHGPMVLRVCHQILGNQHNAEDAFQAAFLVLARRSGSIEDPDLLGNWLYGVALRTAWEAKLRDGRRQLRETPAWGTIQGEPSNDEGRPDLTLICREELEVLHEEVSRLPERYRIPVVLCELQGLTYQEAARRMRCPASTIGVRLSRARQRLRLRMIRRGILPAAALTHAMFGAEGASTLVSSALVRTTVRGAAGFAASDTAATGLISASVVTLAVAVLKTRAVTRLKVATNLVLAVGITATMGWVTVHQPPRVRSSIDQNPPPSKSAPASSRNEAVTTIPGRPLANSGAKVAHTVDPEIAHASPKTDPQGGKTIVEVVARSADKPEAQVTLTRLNQPSREVEARGQLLFAKEWSAKDGLGPVYNETSCVACHGLGAPGGAGPENKNVVIITAIAAGGRGSPKGLDRIHPGFRGTRSTVLHRFGTDPTYGSWRRGFFEAYRDKTATPSEVAGDDSVDAHIQRLAAETSLGRRLRERSSRLQPTPGLSLNVSERNSPALFGAGQIDAIPSVVLIDEAKRQPAEVRGRVSRDPRGRIGRFGWKAQISSLHEFVRGACASELGLEVTGHPQGVSPLAPDAKAKGLDLIEPECDALVAYVRSLPAPVVVDPSGPHGTQDMSEGRRLFAEVGCATCHTPSLGKVRGIYSDLLLHEMGQSLSDSGNYYWTDGSELTGGPRPGEWRTPPLWGFRDSGPYMHDGRAQTLEEAIALHRGQAANVTRRFFSLTSQEQSQIEAFLKSLVAPSAASTPGVMLAAELESRIEPEEVREAEALVRRQREEAAARDEQEQQEARRRQLAMVAAKRADRQFPIARNLEKLGKIPAALEFYREIALNAPDTEVGRLAAVRITAIAKDQGSP
;
A
#
# COMPACT_ATOMS: atom_id res chain seq x y z
N MET A 1 -69.59 -22.10 33.51
CA MET A 1 -68.17 -22.32 33.86
C MET A 1 -67.36 -22.33 32.56
N ALA A 2 -66.20 -21.70 32.41
CA ALA A 2 -65.56 -20.65 33.21
C ALA A 2 -64.53 -19.89 32.34
N ASN A 3 -64.26 -18.63 32.69
CA ASN A 3 -63.11 -17.74 32.44
C ASN A 3 -61.88 -18.31 31.67
N GLY A 4 -61.16 -17.59 30.81
CA GLY A 4 -61.19 -16.15 30.49
C GLY A 4 -60.34 -15.29 31.42
N GLN A 5 -59.08 -15.01 31.06
CA GLN A 5 -58.40 -13.75 31.38
C GLN A 5 -57.08 -13.57 30.59
N SER A 6 -56.96 -12.43 29.91
CA SER A 6 -55.69 -11.89 29.44
C SER A 6 -55.06 -11.10 30.61
N HIS A 7 -53.82 -11.40 30.97
CA HIS A 7 -53.11 -10.60 31.97
C HIS A 7 -52.42 -9.42 31.30
N ALA A 8 -52.88 -8.22 31.67
CA ALA A 8 -52.38 -6.96 31.15
C ALA A 8 -50.93 -6.69 31.57
N VAL A 9 -50.13 -6.18 30.64
CA VAL A 9 -48.90 -5.45 30.97
C VAL A 9 -49.30 -4.20 31.77
N PRO A 10 -48.76 -3.97 32.98
CA PRO A 10 -49.15 -2.81 33.77
C PRO A 10 -48.66 -1.52 33.12
N LYS A 11 -49.59 -0.64 32.75
CA LYS A 11 -49.30 0.77 32.48
C LYS A 11 -48.68 1.38 33.74
N ARG A 12 -47.36 1.56 33.76
CA ARG A 12 -46.74 2.49 34.72
C ARG A 12 -47.16 3.91 34.34
N SER A 13 -48.01 4.46 35.19
CA SER A 13 -48.42 5.86 35.21
C SER A 13 -47.21 6.79 35.20
N GLY A 14 -47.35 7.92 34.52
CA GLY A 14 -46.31 8.95 34.48
C GLY A 14 -46.09 9.56 35.86
N LEU A 15 -44.90 9.34 36.40
CA LEU A 15 -44.20 10.23 37.32
C LEU A 15 -42.88 10.59 36.65
N CYS A 16 -42.37 11.80 36.91
CA CYS A 16 -41.31 12.44 36.15
C CYS A 16 -40.15 11.50 35.80
N LEU A 17 -39.77 11.47 34.52
CA LEU A 17 -38.40 11.09 34.16
C LEU A 17 -37.49 12.13 34.81
N ASP A 18 -36.77 11.73 35.86
CA ASP A 18 -35.65 12.51 36.38
C ASP A 18 -34.69 12.77 35.22
N ALA A 19 -34.58 14.04 34.82
CA ALA A 19 -33.70 14.42 33.73
C ALA A 19 -32.26 14.17 34.18
N GLU A 20 -31.65 13.08 33.68
CA GLU A 20 -30.26 12.73 33.97
C GLU A 20 -29.36 13.97 33.80
N LEU A 21 -28.72 14.38 34.89
CA LEU A 21 -27.88 15.57 34.89
C LEU A 21 -26.75 15.41 33.88
N SER A 22 -26.49 16.46 33.11
CA SER A 22 -25.39 16.48 32.15
C SER A 22 -24.03 16.44 32.86
N ASP A 23 -22.99 16.01 32.15
CA ASP A 23 -21.62 15.96 32.68
C ASP A 23 -21.16 17.36 33.14
N SER A 24 -21.62 18.42 32.46
CA SER A 24 -21.46 19.83 32.86
C SER A 24 -22.12 20.16 34.22
N GLN A 25 -23.36 19.71 34.44
CA GLN A 25 -24.09 19.95 35.69
C GLN A 25 -23.49 19.17 36.86
N LEU A 26 -23.05 17.93 36.63
CA LEU A 26 -22.40 17.09 37.65
C LEU A 26 -21.03 17.67 38.05
N LEU A 27 -20.20 18.07 37.08
CA LEU A 27 -18.93 18.76 37.35
C LEU A 27 -19.15 20.11 38.05
N GLY A 28 -20.19 20.86 37.67
CA GLY A 28 -20.58 22.10 38.32
C GLY A 28 -20.90 21.89 39.81
N ARG A 29 -21.70 20.86 40.14
CA ARG A 29 -22.02 20.50 41.53
C ARG A 29 -20.78 20.09 42.32
N PHE A 30 -19.92 19.25 41.74
CA PHE A 30 -18.66 18.83 42.38
C PHE A 30 -17.70 20.01 42.66
N ASN A 31 -17.65 21.00 41.76
CA ASN A 31 -16.79 22.17 41.94
C ASN A 31 -17.35 23.19 42.94
N ALA A 32 -18.68 23.28 43.08
CA ALA A 32 -19.35 24.33 43.87
C ALA A 32 -19.42 24.03 45.37
N ARG A 33 -19.34 22.76 45.79
CA ARG A 33 -19.50 22.33 47.19
C ARG A 33 -18.52 21.22 47.56
N ARG A 34 -18.38 20.98 48.87
CA ARG A 34 -17.54 19.92 49.48
C ARG A 34 -18.37 19.06 50.43
N ASP A 35 -19.64 18.86 50.10
CA ASP A 35 -20.64 18.12 50.87
C ASP A 35 -20.96 16.75 50.23
N GLU A 36 -21.83 15.95 50.85
CA GLU A 36 -22.29 14.66 50.31
C GLU A 36 -22.93 14.79 48.91
N SER A 37 -23.47 15.96 48.57
CA SER A 37 -24.03 16.24 47.24
C SER A 37 -22.95 16.33 46.17
N ALA A 38 -21.79 16.90 46.50
CA ALA A 38 -20.61 16.89 45.64
C ALA A 38 -20.03 15.47 45.47
N GLU A 39 -19.99 14.66 46.54
CA GLU A 39 -19.57 13.25 46.43
C GLU A 39 -20.52 12.43 45.57
N MET A 40 -21.84 12.59 45.71
CA MET A 40 -22.84 11.92 44.87
C MET A 40 -22.71 12.33 43.40
N ALA A 41 -22.57 13.63 43.11
CA ALA A 41 -22.37 14.12 41.74
C ALA A 41 -21.10 13.56 41.09
N PHE A 42 -20.01 13.42 41.86
CA PHE A 42 -18.79 12.77 41.37
C PHE A 42 -18.94 11.25 41.23
N ALA A 43 -19.68 10.60 42.12
CA ALA A 43 -20.00 9.17 42.01
C ALA A 43 -20.77 8.84 40.73
N ASP A 44 -21.68 9.72 40.29
CA ASP A 44 -22.40 9.54 39.03
C ASP A 44 -21.48 9.70 37.81
N LEU A 45 -20.51 10.62 37.84
CA LEU A 45 -19.47 10.72 36.81
C LEU A 45 -18.59 9.44 36.77
N VAL A 46 -18.22 8.90 37.93
CA VAL A 46 -17.45 7.65 38.04
C VAL A 46 -18.27 6.45 37.54
N ARG A 47 -19.58 6.37 37.83
CA ARG A 47 -20.47 5.32 37.29
C ARG A 47 -20.63 5.44 35.77
N ARG A 48 -20.91 6.65 35.27
CA ARG A 48 -21.19 6.92 33.85
C ARG A 48 -19.98 6.70 32.93
N HIS A 49 -18.77 7.03 33.39
CA HIS A 49 -17.57 6.92 32.55
C HIS A 49 -16.62 5.79 32.98
N GLY A 50 -16.80 5.23 34.17
CA GLY A 50 -15.96 4.19 34.74
C GLY A 50 -15.78 2.96 33.84
N PRO A 51 -16.85 2.35 33.28
CA PRO A 51 -16.73 1.18 32.42
C PRO A 51 -15.80 1.37 31.21
N MET A 52 -15.75 2.57 30.62
CA MET A 52 -14.79 2.92 29.57
C MET A 52 -13.37 3.02 30.13
N VAL A 53 -13.18 3.81 31.20
CA VAL A 53 -11.86 4.06 31.80
C VAL A 53 -11.21 2.75 32.26
N LEU A 54 -11.95 1.89 32.95
CA LEU A 54 -11.43 0.62 33.46
C LEU A 54 -11.09 -0.34 32.32
N ARG A 55 -11.93 -0.43 31.29
CA ARG A 55 -11.65 -1.24 30.09
C ARG A 55 -10.35 -0.83 29.42
N VAL A 56 -10.12 0.48 29.21
CA VAL A 56 -8.89 1.00 28.60
C VAL A 56 -7.66 0.71 29.46
N CYS A 57 -7.74 0.92 30.78
CA CYS A 57 -6.66 0.57 31.70
C CYS A 57 -6.34 -0.93 31.67
N HIS A 58 -7.38 -1.79 31.67
CA HIS A 58 -7.23 -3.25 31.64
C HIS A 58 -6.65 -3.75 30.31
N GLN A 59 -7.06 -3.17 29.18
CA GLN A 59 -6.55 -3.54 27.85
C GLN A 59 -5.06 -3.22 27.66
N ILE A 60 -4.51 -2.23 28.38
CA ILE A 60 -3.08 -1.86 28.31
C ILE A 60 -2.23 -2.55 29.39
N LEU A 61 -2.78 -2.75 30.58
CA LEU A 61 -2.01 -3.25 31.73
C LEU A 61 -2.15 -4.77 31.95
N GLY A 62 -3.26 -5.37 31.54
CA GLY A 62 -3.54 -6.81 31.66
C GLY A 62 -3.73 -7.36 33.07
N ASN A 63 -3.10 -6.76 34.08
CA ASN A 63 -3.29 -7.08 35.50
C ASN A 63 -4.39 -6.19 36.08
N GLN A 64 -5.41 -6.81 36.67
CA GLN A 64 -6.55 -6.13 37.28
C GLN A 64 -6.14 -5.07 38.32
N HIS A 65 -5.20 -5.36 39.21
CA HIS A 65 -4.81 -4.43 40.27
C HIS A 65 -4.14 -3.17 39.71
N ASN A 66 -3.22 -3.33 38.74
CA ASN A 66 -2.61 -2.20 38.04
C ASN A 66 -3.66 -1.40 37.25
N ALA A 67 -4.66 -2.07 36.67
CA ALA A 67 -5.75 -1.42 35.94
C ALA A 67 -6.69 -0.61 36.86
N GLU A 68 -7.02 -1.13 38.04
CA GLU A 68 -7.77 -0.43 39.09
C GLU A 68 -6.99 0.77 39.63
N ASP A 69 -5.68 0.65 39.81
CA ASP A 69 -4.81 1.77 40.20
C ASP A 69 -4.79 2.90 39.16
N ALA A 70 -4.61 2.55 37.88
CA ALA A 70 -4.61 3.50 36.77
C ALA A 70 -6.00 4.13 36.54
N PHE A 71 -7.07 3.39 36.83
CA PHE A 71 -8.46 3.87 36.86
C PHE A 71 -8.67 4.91 37.97
N GLN A 72 -8.32 4.58 39.22
CA GLN A 72 -8.46 5.50 40.35
C GLN A 72 -7.65 6.78 40.09
N ALA A 73 -6.41 6.64 39.60
CA ALA A 73 -5.55 7.76 39.26
C ALA A 73 -6.15 8.67 38.18
N ALA A 74 -6.87 8.12 37.19
CA ALA A 74 -7.52 8.92 36.16
C ALA A 74 -8.64 9.81 36.74
N PHE A 75 -9.40 9.30 37.71
CA PHE A 75 -10.42 10.07 38.41
C PHE A 75 -9.84 11.05 39.44
N LEU A 76 -8.70 10.75 40.08
CA LEU A 76 -7.96 11.76 40.88
C LEU A 76 -7.50 12.94 40.00
N VAL A 77 -7.03 12.64 38.79
CA VAL A 77 -6.66 13.68 37.81
C VAL A 77 -7.89 14.48 37.36
N LEU A 78 -9.06 13.85 37.17
CA LEU A 78 -10.33 14.56 36.95
C LEU A 78 -10.66 15.49 38.11
N ALA A 79 -10.67 14.99 39.34
CA ALA A 79 -11.02 15.75 40.54
C ALA A 79 -10.12 16.99 40.76
N ARG A 80 -8.84 16.91 40.37
CA ARG A 80 -7.89 18.03 40.43
C ARG A 80 -7.97 18.99 39.23
N ARG A 81 -8.66 18.61 38.14
CA ARG A 81 -8.70 19.36 36.86
C ARG A 81 -10.12 19.72 36.39
N SER A 82 -11.15 19.34 37.12
CA SER A 82 -12.57 19.54 36.80
C SER A 82 -12.91 20.98 36.36
N GLY A 83 -12.41 21.99 37.08
CA GLY A 83 -12.57 23.41 36.72
C GLY A 83 -11.73 23.92 35.54
N SER A 84 -11.07 23.04 34.79
CA SER A 84 -10.20 23.38 33.66
C SER A 84 -10.49 22.57 32.39
N ILE A 85 -11.69 22.01 32.31
CA ILE A 85 -12.21 21.26 31.16
C ILE A 85 -13.00 22.24 30.31
N GLU A 86 -12.52 22.47 29.09
CA GLU A 86 -13.06 23.49 28.16
C GLU A 86 -14.46 23.13 27.63
N ASP A 87 -14.73 21.84 27.41
CA ASP A 87 -16.03 21.32 27.01
C ASP A 87 -16.43 20.12 27.89
N PRO A 88 -17.26 20.34 28.92
CA PRO A 88 -17.77 19.28 29.80
C PRO A 88 -18.64 18.24 29.08
N ASP A 89 -19.31 18.58 27.97
CA ASP A 89 -20.16 17.62 27.24
C ASP A 89 -19.32 16.57 26.48
N LEU A 90 -18.01 16.82 26.36
CA LEU A 90 -17.00 15.91 25.84
C LEU A 90 -16.08 15.32 26.94
N LEU A 91 -16.53 15.29 28.20
CA LEU A 91 -15.79 14.73 29.33
C LEU A 91 -15.28 13.29 29.07
N GLY A 92 -16.08 12.46 28.40
CA GLY A 92 -15.66 11.11 27.98
C GLY A 92 -14.40 11.08 27.11
N ASN A 93 -14.32 11.98 26.13
CA ASN A 93 -13.16 12.14 25.24
C ASN A 93 -11.90 12.62 26.01
N TRP A 94 -12.09 13.46 27.03
CA TRP A 94 -11.03 13.90 27.91
C TRP A 94 -10.53 12.78 28.83
N LEU A 95 -11.46 12.04 29.46
CA LEU A 95 -11.19 10.91 30.35
C LEU A 95 -10.48 9.77 29.63
N TYR A 96 -10.90 9.42 28.40
CA TYR A 96 -10.19 8.46 27.55
C TYR A 96 -8.70 8.83 27.42
N GLY A 97 -8.40 10.10 27.10
CA GLY A 97 -7.03 10.57 27.00
C GLY A 97 -6.26 10.55 28.33
N VAL A 98 -6.93 10.71 29.49
CA VAL A 98 -6.31 10.57 30.81
C VAL A 98 -6.03 9.11 31.13
N ALA A 99 -6.98 8.20 30.90
CA ALA A 99 -6.87 6.77 31.14
C ALA A 99 -5.68 6.16 30.39
N LEU A 100 -5.49 6.55 29.12
CA LEU A 100 -4.29 6.16 28.37
C LEU A 100 -2.99 6.63 29.04
N ARG A 101 -2.94 7.89 29.52
CA ARG A 101 -1.73 8.43 30.17
C ARG A 101 -1.45 7.76 31.52
N THR A 102 -2.47 7.46 32.32
CA THR A 102 -2.28 6.74 33.59
C THR A 102 -1.87 5.30 33.35
N ALA A 103 -2.47 4.63 32.35
CA ALA A 103 -2.10 3.26 31.98
C ALA A 103 -0.66 3.15 31.44
N TRP A 104 -0.26 4.01 30.49
CA TRP A 104 1.12 4.01 29.98
C TRP A 104 2.15 4.40 31.05
N GLU A 105 1.86 5.35 31.94
CA GLU A 105 2.75 5.67 33.08
C GLU A 105 2.86 4.49 34.06
N ALA A 106 1.76 3.79 34.35
CA ALA A 106 1.78 2.57 35.17
C ALA A 106 2.64 1.46 34.51
N LYS A 107 2.47 1.21 33.21
CA LYS A 107 3.26 0.22 32.46
C LYS A 107 4.76 0.56 32.45
N LEU A 108 5.10 1.84 32.27
CA LEU A 108 6.50 2.32 32.34
C LEU A 108 7.10 2.19 33.75
N ARG A 109 6.30 2.31 34.80
CA ARG A 109 6.76 2.14 36.20
C ARG A 109 6.95 0.67 36.55
N ASP A 110 6.06 -0.21 36.08
CA ASP A 110 6.15 -1.65 36.31
C ASP A 110 7.39 -2.24 35.62
N GLY A 111 7.67 -1.88 34.36
CA GLY A 111 8.92 -2.28 33.69
C GLY A 111 10.19 -1.79 34.41
N ARG A 112 10.18 -0.58 34.98
CA ARG A 112 11.29 -0.07 35.82
C ARG A 112 11.40 -0.80 37.16
N ARG A 113 10.30 -1.33 37.69
CA ARG A 113 10.27 -2.14 38.92
C ARG A 113 10.87 -3.51 38.65
N GLN A 114 10.40 -4.20 37.62
CA GLN A 114 10.92 -5.51 37.18
C GLN A 114 12.44 -5.45 36.91
N LEU A 115 12.91 -4.42 36.21
CA LEU A 115 14.35 -4.20 35.95
C LEU A 115 15.20 -3.92 37.21
N ARG A 116 14.59 -3.56 38.35
CA ARG A 116 15.27 -3.37 39.64
C ARG A 116 15.15 -4.59 40.56
N GLU A 117 14.09 -5.37 40.39
CA GLU A 117 13.84 -6.60 41.14
C GLU A 117 14.53 -7.82 40.49
N THR A 118 15.02 -7.70 39.25
CA THR A 118 15.87 -8.69 38.58
C THR A 118 17.28 -8.67 39.18
N PRO A 119 17.77 -9.74 39.86
CA PRO A 119 19.09 -9.74 40.49
C PRO A 119 20.22 -9.80 39.47
N ALA A 120 21.35 -9.15 39.78
CA ALA A 120 22.55 -9.21 38.95
C ALA A 120 23.36 -10.50 39.22
N TRP A 121 23.34 -11.39 38.23
CA TRP A 121 24.22 -12.57 38.02
C TRP A 121 23.98 -13.85 38.85
N GLY A 122 23.94 -15.00 38.16
CA GLY A 122 24.00 -16.33 38.75
C GLY A 122 23.31 -17.42 37.92
N THR A 123 24.07 -18.23 37.18
CA THR A 123 23.60 -19.40 36.41
C THR A 123 23.00 -20.47 37.31
N ILE A 124 21.86 -21.07 36.94
CA ILE A 124 21.65 -22.54 36.83
C ILE A 124 20.23 -22.86 36.30
N GLN A 125 20.18 -23.95 35.55
CA GLN A 125 19.08 -24.60 34.86
C GLN A 125 17.74 -24.67 35.65
N GLY A 126 16.66 -24.28 34.98
CA GLY A 126 15.38 -24.97 35.06
C GLY A 126 15.15 -25.69 33.72
N GLU A 127 14.65 -26.93 33.75
CA GLU A 127 14.38 -27.70 32.52
C GLU A 127 13.31 -27.01 31.66
N PRO A 128 13.40 -27.07 30.32
CA PRO A 128 12.32 -26.60 29.46
C PRO A 128 11.12 -27.53 29.62
N SER A 129 10.08 -27.04 30.28
CA SER A 129 8.76 -27.68 30.26
C SER A 129 8.26 -27.73 28.81
N ASN A 130 7.94 -28.92 28.30
CA ASN A 130 7.46 -29.17 26.93
C ASN A 130 6.08 -28.55 26.66
N ASP A 131 6.04 -27.23 26.46
CA ASP A 131 4.90 -26.50 25.89
C ASP A 131 5.41 -25.37 24.96
N GLU A 132 6.33 -25.73 24.05
CA GLU A 132 6.78 -24.83 22.97
C GLU A 132 5.82 -24.92 21.78
N GLY A 133 5.21 -23.79 21.39
CA GLY A 133 4.62 -23.66 20.04
C GLY A 133 3.33 -22.84 19.90
N ARG A 134 2.64 -22.50 20.99
CA ARG A 134 1.46 -21.60 20.93
C ARG A 134 1.68 -20.35 21.77
N PRO A 135 1.91 -19.17 21.15
CA PRO A 135 1.79 -17.91 21.89
C PRO A 135 0.37 -17.78 22.46
N ASP A 136 0.27 -17.45 23.74
CA ASP A 136 -1.01 -17.25 24.43
C ASP A 136 -1.84 -16.20 23.69
N LEU A 137 -3.02 -16.61 23.21
CA LEU A 137 -3.97 -15.76 22.50
C LEU A 137 -4.30 -14.49 23.31
N THR A 138 -4.27 -14.57 24.64
CA THR A 138 -4.49 -13.46 25.58
C THR A 138 -3.37 -12.42 25.54
N LEU A 139 -2.13 -12.83 25.22
CA LEU A 139 -0.99 -11.94 25.03
C LEU A 139 -1.01 -11.26 23.67
N ILE A 140 -1.28 -12.03 22.60
CA ILE A 140 -1.38 -11.52 21.22
C ILE A 140 -2.48 -10.45 21.12
N CYS A 141 -3.68 -10.75 21.63
CA CYS A 141 -4.79 -9.79 21.65
C CYS A 141 -4.43 -8.49 22.40
N ARG A 142 -3.53 -8.55 23.40
CA ARG A 142 -3.13 -7.39 24.19
C ARG A 142 -2.22 -6.45 23.40
N GLU A 143 -1.21 -6.98 22.72
CA GLU A 143 -0.32 -6.18 21.86
C GLU A 143 -1.10 -5.50 20.73
N GLU A 144 -2.08 -6.19 20.16
CA GLU A 144 -2.98 -5.62 19.15
C GLU A 144 -3.86 -4.48 19.70
N LEU A 145 -4.39 -4.63 20.92
CA LEU A 145 -5.22 -3.62 21.59
C LEU A 145 -4.41 -2.39 22.05
N GLU A 146 -3.15 -2.58 22.45
CA GLU A 146 -2.23 -1.46 22.74
C GLU A 146 -1.95 -0.63 21.48
N VAL A 147 -1.66 -1.29 20.36
CA VAL A 147 -1.46 -0.65 19.06
C VAL A 147 -2.73 0.05 18.58
N LEU A 148 -3.91 -0.56 18.78
CA LEU A 148 -5.20 0.06 18.49
C LEU A 148 -5.36 1.39 19.24
N HIS A 149 -5.14 1.40 20.57
CA HIS A 149 -5.27 2.62 21.39
C HIS A 149 -4.24 3.70 21.00
N GLU A 150 -3.04 3.30 20.59
CA GLU A 150 -2.04 4.22 20.04
C GLU A 150 -2.54 4.88 18.74
N GLU A 151 -3.14 4.10 17.83
CA GLU A 151 -3.63 4.62 16.54
C GLU A 151 -4.95 5.40 16.66
N VAL A 152 -5.82 5.07 17.62
CA VAL A 152 -7.00 5.89 18.01
C VAL A 152 -6.55 7.24 18.56
N SER A 153 -5.51 7.26 19.41
CA SER A 153 -4.92 8.51 19.93
C SER A 153 -4.36 9.41 18.83
N ARG A 154 -3.88 8.82 17.73
CA ARG A 154 -3.35 9.49 16.53
C ARG A 154 -4.43 9.88 15.51
N LEU A 155 -5.72 9.69 15.80
CA LEU A 155 -6.78 10.19 14.93
C LEU A 155 -6.97 11.70 15.11
N PRO A 156 -7.18 12.47 14.02
CA PRO A 156 -7.67 13.84 14.11
C PRO A 156 -8.95 13.90 14.95
N GLU A 157 -9.10 14.96 15.75
CA GLU A 157 -10.16 15.09 16.76
C GLU A 157 -11.57 14.83 16.22
N ARG A 158 -11.88 15.33 15.03
CA ARG A 158 -13.16 15.11 14.31
C ARG A 158 -13.51 13.64 14.04
N TYR A 159 -12.53 12.74 14.06
CA TYR A 159 -12.70 11.28 13.91
C TYR A 159 -12.54 10.55 15.25
N ARG A 160 -11.66 11.06 16.12
CA ARG A 160 -11.37 10.51 17.45
C ARG A 160 -12.56 10.63 18.40
N ILE A 161 -13.22 11.79 18.46
CA ILE A 161 -14.38 12.00 19.35
C ILE A 161 -15.52 11.02 19.04
N PRO A 162 -16.00 10.86 17.78
CA PRO A 162 -17.02 9.86 17.47
C PRO A 162 -16.66 8.44 17.92
N VAL A 163 -15.40 8.01 17.72
CA VAL A 163 -14.93 6.69 18.16
C VAL A 163 -15.03 6.53 19.68
N VAL A 164 -14.62 7.54 20.45
CA VAL A 164 -14.76 7.47 21.92
C VAL A 164 -16.22 7.45 22.34
N LEU A 165 -17.05 8.36 21.81
CA LEU A 165 -18.46 8.47 22.20
C LEU A 165 -19.25 7.20 21.85
N CYS A 166 -19.16 6.71 20.61
CA CYS A 166 -19.99 5.59 20.17
C CYS A 166 -19.39 4.22 20.51
N GLU A 167 -18.11 3.99 20.23
CA GLU A 167 -17.51 2.65 20.32
C GLU A 167 -17.02 2.33 21.74
N LEU A 168 -16.46 3.33 22.44
CA LEU A 168 -15.86 3.13 23.77
C LEU A 168 -16.82 3.45 24.92
N GLN A 169 -17.75 4.39 24.73
CA GLN A 169 -18.78 4.74 25.71
C GLN A 169 -20.18 4.18 25.39
N GLY A 170 -20.43 3.66 24.19
CA GLY A 170 -21.71 3.06 23.81
C GLY A 170 -22.84 4.04 23.48
N LEU A 171 -22.54 5.32 23.25
CA LEU A 171 -23.57 6.32 22.92
C LEU A 171 -24.14 6.07 21.52
N THR A 172 -25.45 6.21 21.38
CA THR A 172 -26.11 6.20 20.07
C THR A 172 -25.61 7.35 19.19
N TYR A 173 -25.75 7.20 17.86
CA TYR A 173 -25.34 8.25 16.92
C TYR A 173 -26.09 9.58 17.17
N GLN A 174 -27.32 9.53 17.68
CA GLN A 174 -28.10 10.72 18.05
C GLN A 174 -27.59 11.41 19.31
N GLU A 175 -27.07 10.66 20.30
CA GLU A 175 -26.47 11.21 21.52
C GLU A 175 -25.08 11.78 21.27
N ALA A 176 -24.28 11.11 20.44
CA ALA A 176 -23.00 11.63 19.98
C ALA A 176 -23.19 12.90 19.12
N ALA A 177 -24.19 12.92 18.25
CA ALA A 177 -24.58 14.08 17.45
C ALA A 177 -24.94 15.30 18.31
N ARG A 178 -25.77 15.10 19.34
CA ARG A 178 -26.12 16.15 20.31
C ARG A 178 -24.89 16.72 21.02
N ARG A 179 -24.03 15.87 21.59
CA ARG A 179 -22.78 16.30 22.26
C ARG A 179 -21.82 17.03 21.31
N MET A 180 -21.67 16.53 20.08
CA MET A 180 -20.81 17.14 19.06
C MET A 180 -21.47 18.30 18.28
N ARG A 181 -22.70 18.70 18.63
CA ARG A 181 -23.47 19.77 17.99
C ARG A 181 -23.52 19.67 16.45
N CYS A 182 -23.76 18.47 15.93
CA CYS A 182 -23.79 18.19 14.49
C CYS A 182 -24.88 17.16 14.11
N PRO A 183 -25.23 16.98 12.82
CA PRO A 183 -26.22 15.99 12.40
C PRO A 183 -25.79 14.54 12.65
N ALA A 184 -26.73 13.63 12.96
CA ALA A 184 -26.44 12.21 13.17
C ALA A 184 -25.82 11.50 11.95
N SER A 185 -26.17 11.93 10.72
CA SER A 185 -25.51 11.48 9.49
C SER A 185 -24.01 11.80 9.47
N THR A 186 -23.60 12.94 10.05
CA THR A 186 -22.19 13.34 10.15
C THR A 186 -21.41 12.45 11.11
N ILE A 187 -22.04 11.92 12.17
CA ILE A 187 -21.43 10.92 13.06
C ILE A 187 -21.14 9.62 12.30
N GLY A 188 -22.11 9.10 11.54
CA GLY A 188 -21.94 7.89 10.73
C GLY A 188 -20.78 7.99 9.71
N VAL A 189 -20.72 9.10 8.96
CA VAL A 189 -19.63 9.36 8.01
C VAL A 189 -18.27 9.46 8.73
N ARG A 190 -18.21 10.18 9.86
CA ARG A 190 -16.96 10.32 10.63
C ARG A 190 -16.50 8.99 11.24
N LEU A 191 -17.40 8.16 11.75
CA LEU A 191 -17.10 6.82 12.25
C LEU A 191 -16.62 5.89 11.14
N SER A 192 -17.29 5.88 9.98
CA SER A 192 -16.86 5.09 8.81
C SER A 192 -15.42 5.45 8.40
N ARG A 193 -15.13 6.75 8.26
CA ARG A 193 -13.78 7.26 7.94
C ARG A 193 -12.76 6.99 9.07
N ALA A 194 -13.18 7.01 10.34
CA ALA A 194 -12.33 6.66 11.47
C ALA A 194 -11.95 5.17 11.46
N ARG A 195 -12.94 4.27 11.34
CA ARG A 195 -12.74 2.81 11.23
C ARG A 195 -11.85 2.46 10.05
N GLN A 196 -12.06 3.07 8.88
CA GLN A 196 -11.20 2.85 7.71
C GLN A 196 -9.75 3.30 7.96
N ARG A 197 -9.54 4.49 8.55
CA ARG A 197 -8.21 4.98 8.93
C ARG A 197 -7.52 4.06 9.95
N LEU A 198 -8.25 3.55 10.95
CA LEU A 198 -7.73 2.60 11.93
C LEU A 198 -7.36 1.26 11.28
N ARG A 199 -8.26 0.65 10.51
CA ARG A 199 -8.01 -0.60 9.77
C ARG A 199 -6.72 -0.53 8.96
N LEU A 200 -6.53 0.52 8.17
CA LEU A 200 -5.33 0.71 7.34
C LEU A 200 -4.06 0.94 8.18
N ARG A 201 -4.17 1.62 9.33
CA ARG A 201 -3.05 1.82 10.26
C ARG A 201 -2.64 0.55 11.00
N MET A 202 -3.60 -0.32 11.35
CA MET A 202 -3.35 -1.63 11.94
C MET A 202 -2.73 -2.59 10.92
N ILE A 203 -3.27 -2.66 9.70
CA ILE A 203 -2.71 -3.46 8.59
C ILE A 203 -1.26 -3.06 8.29
N ARG A 204 -0.91 -1.76 8.29
CA ARG A 204 0.48 -1.29 8.14
C ARG A 204 1.42 -1.88 9.19
N ARG A 205 0.95 -2.09 10.42
CA ARG A 205 1.73 -2.68 11.53
C ARG A 205 1.73 -4.21 11.53
N GLY A 206 1.16 -4.86 10.51
CA GLY A 206 1.08 -6.32 10.40
C GLY A 206 -0.13 -6.94 11.12
N ILE A 207 -1.00 -6.12 11.73
CA ILE A 207 -2.18 -6.60 12.45
C ILE A 207 -3.35 -6.66 11.47
N LEU A 208 -3.73 -7.89 11.08
CA LEU A 208 -4.99 -8.14 10.40
C LEU A 208 -6.13 -8.01 11.42
N PRO A 209 -7.10 -7.10 11.26
CA PRO A 209 -8.18 -6.98 12.21
C PRO A 209 -9.11 -8.20 12.11
N ALA A 210 -8.86 -9.18 12.97
CA ALA A 210 -9.69 -10.37 13.11
C ALA A 210 -11.11 -10.01 13.59
N ALA A 211 -12.06 -10.93 13.39
CA ALA A 211 -13.38 -10.83 13.99
C ALA A 211 -13.31 -10.77 15.54
N ALA A 212 -12.24 -11.31 16.15
CA ALA A 212 -11.98 -11.20 17.59
C ALA A 212 -11.67 -9.76 18.04
N LEU A 213 -10.81 -9.01 17.32
CA LEU A 213 -10.59 -7.58 17.56
C LEU A 213 -11.87 -6.77 17.38
N THR A 214 -12.67 -7.16 16.38
CA THR A 214 -14.01 -6.58 16.13
C THR A 214 -14.91 -6.80 17.36
N HIS A 215 -15.03 -8.02 17.89
CA HIS A 215 -15.79 -8.28 19.12
C HIS A 215 -15.21 -7.58 20.36
N ALA A 216 -13.89 -7.52 20.52
CA ALA A 216 -13.24 -6.82 21.64
C ALA A 216 -13.45 -5.29 21.60
N MET A 217 -13.68 -4.72 20.42
CA MET A 217 -14.06 -3.31 20.23
C MET A 217 -15.56 -3.06 20.37
N PHE A 218 -16.42 -3.96 19.89
CA PHE A 218 -17.86 -3.71 19.71
C PHE A 218 -18.78 -4.50 20.66
N GLY A 219 -18.23 -5.33 21.57
CA GLY A 219 -18.98 -6.05 22.60
C GLY A 219 -19.52 -5.13 23.70
N ALA A 220 -20.72 -4.55 23.47
CA ALA A 220 -21.39 -3.67 24.45
C ALA A 220 -21.93 -4.42 25.68
N GLU A 221 -22.17 -5.73 25.59
CA GLU A 221 -22.96 -6.50 26.56
C GLU A 221 -22.22 -6.87 27.87
N GLY A 222 -20.88 -6.71 27.92
CA GLY A 222 -20.07 -7.00 29.11
C GLY A 222 -19.66 -5.79 29.96
N ALA A 223 -20.03 -4.57 29.59
CA ALA A 223 -19.42 -3.36 30.17
C ALA A 223 -19.83 -3.08 31.64
N SER A 224 -21.08 -3.40 32.01
CA SER A 224 -21.65 -3.04 33.31
C SER A 224 -21.18 -3.91 34.49
N THR A 225 -20.54 -5.05 34.23
CA THR A 225 -20.05 -5.99 35.27
C THR A 225 -18.62 -5.70 35.74
N LEU A 226 -17.91 -4.76 35.08
CA LEU A 226 -16.47 -4.53 35.33
C LEU A 226 -16.17 -3.60 36.52
N VAL A 227 -17.02 -2.63 36.85
CA VAL A 227 -16.74 -1.63 37.90
C VAL A 227 -17.49 -1.97 39.18
N SER A 228 -16.78 -2.46 40.21
CA SER A 228 -17.41 -2.80 41.49
C SER A 228 -17.85 -1.56 42.28
N SER A 229 -18.95 -1.67 43.04
CA SER A 229 -19.41 -0.60 43.94
C SER A 229 -18.36 -0.21 45.00
N ALA A 230 -17.46 -1.13 45.35
CA ALA A 230 -16.32 -0.87 46.22
C ALA A 230 -15.31 0.07 45.54
N LEU A 231 -14.94 -0.21 44.28
CA LEU A 231 -14.03 0.61 43.48
C LEU A 231 -14.58 2.01 43.22
N VAL A 232 -15.89 2.15 42.96
CA VAL A 232 -16.53 3.48 42.87
C VAL A 232 -16.36 4.25 44.18
N ARG A 233 -16.67 3.61 45.32
CA ARG A 233 -16.62 4.26 46.65
C ARG A 233 -15.21 4.69 47.06
N THR A 234 -14.18 3.88 46.81
CA THR A 234 -12.78 4.26 47.09
C THR A 234 -12.33 5.41 46.19
N THR A 235 -12.67 5.34 44.90
CA THR A 235 -12.35 6.39 43.91
C THR A 235 -12.96 7.73 44.29
N VAL A 236 -14.25 7.78 44.66
CA VAL A 236 -14.97 9.02 45.00
C VAL A 236 -14.38 9.69 46.25
N ARG A 237 -14.15 8.93 47.33
CA ARG A 237 -13.61 9.46 48.59
C ARG A 237 -12.19 10.00 48.42
N GLY A 238 -11.32 9.26 47.75
CA GLY A 238 -9.97 9.73 47.48
C GLY A 238 -9.92 10.88 46.47
N ALA A 239 -10.86 10.96 45.52
CA ALA A 239 -11.01 12.10 44.62
C ALA A 239 -11.37 13.38 45.38
N ALA A 240 -12.30 13.31 46.33
CA ALA A 240 -12.66 14.43 47.19
C ALA A 240 -11.44 14.93 48.01
N GLY A 241 -10.74 14.02 48.69
CA GLY A 241 -9.54 14.32 49.48
C GLY A 241 -8.38 14.90 48.65
N PHE A 242 -8.04 14.25 47.53
CA PHE A 242 -6.97 14.69 46.62
C PHE A 242 -7.27 16.05 45.98
N ALA A 243 -8.53 16.33 45.66
CA ALA A 243 -8.95 17.65 45.17
C ALA A 243 -8.92 18.73 46.27
N ALA A 244 -9.05 18.36 47.55
CA ALA A 244 -8.91 19.27 48.70
C ALA A 244 -7.43 19.47 49.13
N SER A 245 -6.53 18.59 48.70
CA SER A 245 -5.15 18.46 49.24
C SER A 245 -5.13 17.99 50.70
N ASP A 246 -6.18 17.28 51.15
CA ASP A 246 -6.31 16.73 52.50
C ASP A 246 -5.52 15.42 52.61
N THR A 247 -4.47 15.43 53.45
CA THR A 247 -3.57 14.31 53.66
C THR A 247 -4.22 13.14 54.40
N ALA A 248 -5.19 13.40 55.28
CA ALA A 248 -5.89 12.34 56.02
C ALA A 248 -6.83 11.56 55.10
N ALA A 249 -7.59 12.25 54.26
CA ALA A 249 -8.47 11.63 53.27
C ALA A 249 -7.71 10.85 52.18
N THR A 250 -6.48 11.27 51.82
CA THR A 250 -5.65 10.49 50.87
C THR A 250 -5.13 9.16 51.41
N GLY A 251 -5.16 8.92 52.73
CA GLY A 251 -4.74 7.65 53.33
C GLY A 251 -5.63 6.45 53.00
N LEU A 252 -6.80 6.68 52.39
CA LEU A 252 -7.75 5.65 51.93
C LEU A 252 -7.42 5.09 50.53
N ILE A 253 -6.40 5.63 49.85
CA ILE A 253 -5.95 5.20 48.51
C ILE A 253 -4.47 4.81 48.58
N SER A 254 -4.09 3.80 47.79
CA SER A 254 -2.69 3.35 47.71
C SER A 254 -1.73 4.45 47.24
N ALA A 255 -0.52 4.46 47.80
CA ALA A 255 0.54 5.38 47.40
C ALA A 255 0.92 5.26 45.91
N SER A 256 0.70 4.10 45.28
CA SER A 256 0.86 3.89 43.83
C SER A 256 -0.05 4.82 43.03
N VAL A 257 -1.36 4.84 43.34
CA VAL A 257 -2.40 5.65 42.69
C VAL A 257 -2.13 7.15 42.81
N VAL A 258 -1.81 7.62 44.02
CA VAL A 258 -1.46 9.03 44.26
C VAL A 258 -0.23 9.42 43.44
N THR A 259 0.78 8.54 43.39
CA THR A 259 2.00 8.79 42.61
C THR A 259 1.72 8.81 41.10
N LEU A 260 0.85 7.92 40.59
CA LEU A 260 0.42 7.91 39.18
C LEU A 260 -0.32 9.19 38.80
N ALA A 261 -1.27 9.64 39.64
CA ALA A 261 -2.02 10.87 39.41
C ALA A 261 -1.09 12.10 39.39
N VAL A 262 -0.17 12.19 40.36
CA VAL A 262 0.84 13.27 40.43
C VAL A 262 1.80 13.23 39.23
N ALA A 263 2.22 12.06 38.77
CA ALA A 263 3.08 11.93 37.59
C ALA A 263 2.38 12.49 36.34
N VAL A 264 1.15 12.05 36.05
CA VAL A 264 0.36 12.52 34.89
C VAL A 264 0.09 14.03 34.94
N LEU A 265 -0.14 14.60 36.13
CA LEU A 265 -0.26 16.05 36.31
C LEU A 265 1.04 16.81 36.03
N LYS A 266 2.20 16.28 36.46
CA LYS A 266 3.52 16.90 36.25
C LYS A 266 3.98 16.85 34.79
N THR A 267 3.69 15.78 34.04
CA THR A 267 4.16 15.61 32.65
C THR A 267 3.77 16.79 31.75
N ARG A 268 2.53 17.30 31.87
CA ARG A 268 2.07 18.47 31.10
C ARG A 268 2.71 19.80 31.51
N ALA A 269 3.10 19.97 32.78
CA ALA A 269 3.81 21.17 33.22
C ALA A 269 5.21 21.24 32.58
N VAL A 270 5.92 20.10 32.54
CA VAL A 270 7.24 19.98 31.88
C VAL A 270 7.14 20.23 30.36
N THR A 271 6.09 19.72 29.69
CA THR A 271 5.88 20.01 28.26
C THR A 271 5.66 21.50 27.99
N ARG A 272 4.82 22.17 28.81
CA ARG A 272 4.58 23.62 28.67
C ARG A 272 5.85 24.44 28.91
N LEU A 273 6.65 24.08 29.92
CA LEU A 273 7.93 24.74 30.19
C LEU A 273 8.90 24.59 29.00
N LYS A 274 9.06 23.38 28.45
CA LYS A 274 9.93 23.16 27.27
C LYS A 274 9.51 24.00 26.05
N VAL A 275 8.21 24.11 25.78
CA VAL A 275 7.70 24.95 24.68
C VAL A 275 7.99 26.43 24.93
N ALA A 276 7.79 26.92 26.17
CA ALA A 276 8.13 28.28 26.54
C ALA A 276 9.63 28.57 26.45
N THR A 277 10.50 27.65 26.91
CA THR A 277 11.96 27.77 26.78
C THR A 277 12.38 27.84 25.31
N ASN A 278 11.82 27.01 24.43
CA ASN A 278 12.12 27.05 23.00
C ASN A 278 11.68 28.37 22.35
N LEU A 279 10.53 28.92 22.76
CA LEU A 279 10.05 30.24 22.31
C LEU A 279 10.98 31.38 22.77
N VAL A 280 11.39 31.37 24.04
CA VAL A 280 12.35 32.35 24.58
C VAL A 280 13.70 32.25 23.87
N LEU A 281 14.17 31.03 23.57
CA LEU A 281 15.41 30.80 22.84
C LEU A 281 15.32 31.34 21.40
N ALA A 282 14.21 31.09 20.69
CA ALA A 282 13.96 31.63 19.36
C ALA A 282 13.94 33.17 19.35
N VAL A 283 13.24 33.79 20.31
CA VAL A 283 13.22 35.26 20.47
C VAL A 283 14.64 35.80 20.78
N GLY A 284 15.39 35.15 21.67
CA GLY A 284 16.77 35.51 21.98
C GLY A 284 17.72 35.42 20.77
N ILE A 285 17.56 34.41 19.91
CA ILE A 285 18.30 34.29 18.65
C ILE A 285 17.94 35.44 17.68
N THR A 286 16.66 35.80 17.56
CA THR A 286 16.27 36.96 16.70
C THR A 286 16.77 38.30 17.24
N ALA A 287 16.75 38.50 18.57
CA ALA A 287 17.27 39.71 19.20
C ALA A 287 18.79 39.85 19.06
N THR A 288 19.54 38.75 19.22
CA THR A 288 21.00 38.75 19.04
C THR A 288 21.42 38.91 17.58
N MET A 289 20.69 38.32 16.62
CA MET A 289 20.89 38.61 15.19
C MET A 289 20.64 40.09 14.87
N GLY A 290 19.59 40.70 15.43
CA GLY A 290 19.32 42.14 15.30
C GLY A 290 20.42 43.02 15.91
N TRP A 291 20.95 42.66 17.08
CA TRP A 291 22.05 43.40 17.71
C TRP A 291 23.32 43.37 16.86
N VAL A 292 23.67 42.21 16.29
CA VAL A 292 24.87 42.05 15.44
C VAL A 292 24.76 42.85 14.13
N THR A 293 23.57 43.06 13.57
CA THR A 293 23.42 43.88 12.35
C THR A 293 23.50 45.38 12.62
N VAL A 294 23.16 45.85 13.83
CA VAL A 294 23.16 47.26 14.20
C VAL A 294 24.56 47.77 14.63
N HIS A 295 25.52 46.89 14.91
CA HIS A 295 26.84 47.25 15.48
C HIS A 295 28.05 46.82 14.65
N GLN A 296 27.90 46.56 13.34
CA GLN A 296 29.07 46.43 12.45
C GLN A 296 29.53 47.82 11.97
N PRO A 297 30.82 48.19 12.15
CA PRO A 297 31.36 49.45 11.63
C PRO A 297 31.41 49.45 10.10
N PRO A 298 31.23 50.62 9.44
CA PRO A 298 31.08 50.69 8.00
C PRO A 298 32.36 50.29 7.26
N ARG A 299 32.25 49.28 6.39
CA ARG A 299 33.33 48.91 5.45
C ARG A 299 33.32 49.82 4.24
N VAL A 300 34.45 50.47 4.00
CA VAL A 300 34.76 51.21 2.76
C VAL A 300 34.57 50.29 1.55
N ARG A 301 33.85 50.76 0.54
CA ARG A 301 33.74 50.12 -0.78
C ARG A 301 34.27 51.07 -1.85
N SER A 302 35.14 50.54 -2.71
CA SER A 302 35.68 51.23 -3.88
C SER A 302 34.61 51.45 -4.95
N SER A 303 34.74 52.58 -5.65
CA SER A 303 33.86 53.03 -6.73
C SER A 303 34.11 52.32 -8.08
N ILE A 304 33.13 52.52 -8.96
CA ILE A 304 33.04 52.28 -10.42
C ILE A 304 32.32 50.94 -10.76
N ASP A 305 31.23 50.89 -11.54
CA ASP A 305 30.58 51.91 -12.38
C ASP A 305 29.03 51.92 -12.28
N GLN A 306 28.37 52.94 -12.85
CA GLN A 306 26.95 53.23 -12.68
C GLN A 306 26.11 52.97 -13.96
N ASN A 307 24.85 52.54 -13.79
CA ASN A 307 23.72 53.03 -14.60
C ASN A 307 22.37 52.74 -13.90
N PRO A 308 21.45 53.73 -13.77
CA PRO A 308 20.24 53.60 -12.95
C PRO A 308 18.98 53.16 -13.74
N PRO A 309 17.99 52.52 -13.09
CA PRO A 309 16.65 52.32 -13.64
C PRO A 309 15.75 53.56 -13.42
N PRO A 310 14.83 53.90 -14.35
CA PRO A 310 13.91 55.01 -14.18
C PRO A 310 12.78 54.71 -13.17
N SER A 311 12.38 55.74 -12.43
CA SER A 311 11.37 55.66 -11.35
C SER A 311 9.94 55.90 -11.85
N LYS A 312 8.96 55.57 -11.00
CA LYS A 312 7.53 55.81 -11.24
C LYS A 312 7.14 57.26 -10.90
N SER A 313 6.21 57.82 -11.66
CA SER A 313 5.28 58.86 -11.19
C SER A 313 3.94 58.79 -11.94
N ALA A 314 2.91 59.33 -11.31
CA ALA A 314 1.57 59.64 -11.85
C ALA A 314 1.31 61.14 -11.54
N PRO A 315 0.18 61.80 -11.89
CA PRO A 315 -1.07 61.31 -12.52
C PRO A 315 -1.74 62.26 -13.58
N ALA A 316 -2.94 61.87 -14.06
CA ALA A 316 -4.12 62.71 -14.42
C ALA A 316 -4.21 63.61 -15.70
N SER A 317 -5.31 63.36 -16.46
CA SER A 317 -6.14 64.29 -17.30
C SER A 317 -5.51 65.02 -18.51
N SER A 318 -6.07 65.04 -19.72
CA SER A 318 -7.44 65.46 -20.11
C SER A 318 -7.67 65.37 -21.65
N ARG A 319 -8.95 65.28 -22.09
CA ARG A 319 -9.64 65.78 -23.34
C ARG A 319 -8.92 65.79 -24.73
N ASN A 320 -9.56 65.60 -25.89
CA ASN A 320 -11.00 65.50 -26.27
C ASN A 320 -11.19 64.81 -27.66
N GLU A 321 -12.39 64.23 -27.89
CA GLU A 321 -13.18 64.13 -29.18
C GLU A 321 -12.55 63.49 -30.46
N ALA A 322 -13.28 62.87 -31.40
CA ALA A 322 -14.74 62.75 -31.64
C ALA A 322 -15.13 61.33 -32.18
N VAL A 323 -16.20 60.67 -31.72
CA VAL A 323 -17.61 60.64 -32.24
C VAL A 323 -17.88 59.83 -33.52
N THR A 324 -18.57 58.69 -33.37
CA THR A 324 -19.80 58.21 -34.08
C THR A 324 -20.09 56.76 -33.64
N THR A 325 -21.27 56.21 -33.36
CA THR A 325 -22.67 56.62 -33.06
C THR A 325 -23.44 55.31 -32.75
N ILE A 326 -24.46 55.31 -31.87
CA ILE A 326 -25.38 54.17 -31.60
C ILE A 326 -26.81 54.59 -31.98
N PRO A 327 -27.72 53.71 -32.49
CA PRO A 327 -28.75 53.01 -31.67
C PRO A 327 -29.08 51.57 -32.19
N GLY A 328 -30.02 50.76 -31.64
CA GLY A 328 -30.73 50.79 -30.35
C GLY A 328 -32.20 50.27 -30.40
N ARG A 329 -32.56 49.30 -29.50
CA ARG A 329 -33.94 48.83 -29.13
C ARG A 329 -34.74 48.00 -30.19
N PRO A 330 -35.88 47.30 -29.85
CA PRO A 330 -36.02 46.19 -28.88
C PRO A 330 -37.02 45.04 -29.26
N LEU A 331 -37.15 44.02 -28.38
CA LEU A 331 -38.34 43.14 -28.14
C LEU A 331 -38.92 42.24 -29.27
N ALA A 332 -38.94 40.92 -29.03
CA ALA A 332 -40.08 40.03 -29.34
C ALA A 332 -40.03 38.70 -28.56
N ASN A 333 -41.18 38.20 -28.08
CA ASN A 333 -41.33 36.90 -27.42
C ASN A 333 -41.64 35.78 -28.42
N SER A 334 -40.98 34.62 -28.25
CA SER A 334 -41.59 33.28 -28.36
C SER A 334 -40.62 32.24 -27.76
N GLY A 335 -41.04 31.14 -27.14
CA GLY A 335 -42.41 30.69 -26.90
C GLY A 335 -42.59 29.18 -27.01
N ALA A 336 -41.75 28.35 -26.37
CA ALA A 336 -42.00 26.90 -26.26
C ALA A 336 -41.33 26.29 -25.02
N LYS A 337 -42.08 25.45 -24.30
CA LYS A 337 -41.58 24.61 -23.19
C LYS A 337 -40.89 23.36 -23.75
N VAL A 338 -39.85 22.88 -23.07
CA VAL A 338 -39.52 21.45 -23.04
C VAL A 338 -39.27 21.06 -21.59
N ALA A 339 -39.98 20.03 -21.13
CA ALA A 339 -39.87 19.47 -19.79
C ALA A 339 -39.19 18.09 -19.83
N HIS A 340 -38.61 17.68 -18.70
CA HIS A 340 -38.05 16.33 -18.51
C HIS A 340 -39.13 15.24 -18.41
N THR A 341 -38.84 14.05 -18.94
CA THR A 341 -38.93 12.69 -18.29
C THR A 341 -38.42 11.65 -19.31
N VAL A 342 -37.37 10.84 -19.05
CA VAL A 342 -37.28 9.61 -18.21
C VAL A 342 -37.94 8.37 -18.86
N ASP A 343 -37.09 7.45 -19.36
CA ASP A 343 -37.22 5.96 -19.44
C ASP A 343 -38.41 5.33 -20.25
N PRO A 344 -38.39 4.03 -20.69
CA PRO A 344 -38.01 2.84 -19.91
C PRO A 344 -37.42 1.60 -20.66
N GLU A 345 -37.57 0.44 -20.00
CA GLU A 345 -36.85 -0.84 -20.10
C GLU A 345 -37.18 -1.79 -21.27
N ILE A 346 -36.24 -2.73 -21.48
CA ILE A 346 -36.37 -4.18 -21.78
C ILE A 346 -37.74 -4.70 -22.25
N ALA A 347 -37.77 -5.41 -23.39
CA ALA A 347 -38.77 -6.43 -23.69
C ALA A 347 -38.19 -7.67 -24.40
N HIS A 348 -38.66 -8.86 -24.02
CA HIS A 348 -38.39 -10.13 -24.71
C HIS A 348 -39.17 -10.26 -26.03
N ALA A 349 -38.67 -11.05 -26.98
CA ALA A 349 -39.46 -11.58 -28.08
C ALA A 349 -39.05 -13.03 -28.42
N SER A 350 -40.04 -13.88 -28.63
CA SER A 350 -39.93 -15.28 -29.10
C SER A 350 -40.79 -15.47 -30.36
N PRO A 351 -40.57 -16.53 -31.17
CA PRO A 351 -40.72 -16.46 -32.63
C PRO A 351 -42.09 -16.89 -33.17
N LYS A 352 -42.42 -16.41 -34.38
CA LYS A 352 -43.35 -17.08 -35.32
C LYS A 352 -42.88 -16.95 -36.77
N THR A 353 -43.21 -17.99 -37.54
CA THR A 353 -42.88 -18.24 -38.96
C THR A 353 -43.98 -17.79 -39.90
N ASP A 354 -43.66 -17.48 -41.18
CA ASP A 354 -44.42 -17.95 -42.35
C ASP A 354 -43.55 -17.92 -43.65
N PRO A 355 -44.00 -18.20 -44.90
CA PRO A 355 -43.45 -19.35 -45.63
C PRO A 355 -43.03 -19.04 -47.10
N GLN A 356 -42.66 -20.11 -47.85
CA GLN A 356 -42.43 -20.11 -49.33
C GLN A 356 -41.21 -19.29 -49.82
N GLY A 357 -40.41 -19.69 -50.81
CA GLY A 357 -40.33 -20.94 -51.58
C GLY A 357 -39.48 -20.74 -52.85
N GLY A 358 -38.52 -21.65 -53.13
CA GLY A 358 -37.67 -21.65 -54.35
C GLY A 358 -36.20 -21.23 -54.08
N LYS A 359 -35.22 -22.14 -53.98
CA LYS A 359 -34.53 -22.94 -55.06
C LYS A 359 -33.58 -22.07 -55.93
N THR A 360 -32.32 -22.46 -56.25
CA THR A 360 -31.61 -23.74 -56.02
C THR A 360 -30.09 -23.69 -56.35
N ILE A 361 -29.27 -24.35 -55.51
CA ILE A 361 -28.06 -25.20 -55.78
C ILE A 361 -26.82 -24.67 -56.54
N VAL A 362 -25.63 -24.82 -55.90
CA VAL A 362 -24.48 -25.67 -56.35
C VAL A 362 -23.93 -26.35 -55.07
N GLU A 363 -24.39 -27.54 -54.70
CA GLU A 363 -24.04 -28.90 -55.15
C GLU A 363 -23.03 -29.57 -54.21
N VAL A 364 -23.52 -30.57 -53.47
CA VAL A 364 -22.77 -31.42 -52.56
C VAL A 364 -22.90 -32.85 -53.06
N VAL A 365 -21.79 -33.55 -53.23
CA VAL A 365 -21.79 -35.01 -53.34
C VAL A 365 -21.38 -35.59 -51.99
N ALA A 366 -22.28 -36.36 -51.39
CA ALA A 366 -22.06 -37.02 -50.11
C ALA A 366 -22.12 -38.55 -50.25
N ARG A 367 -21.22 -39.23 -49.55
CA ARG A 367 -21.37 -40.59 -49.00
C ARG A 367 -20.53 -40.64 -47.72
N SER A 368 -20.85 -41.31 -46.61
CA SER A 368 -22.05 -41.91 -46.01
C SER A 368 -21.51 -42.87 -44.94
N ALA A 369 -21.93 -42.73 -43.67
CA ALA A 369 -21.68 -43.66 -42.53
C ALA A 369 -20.20 -43.95 -42.17
N ASP A 370 -19.72 -43.79 -40.92
CA ASP A 370 -20.25 -44.42 -39.70
C ASP A 370 -19.75 -43.74 -38.39
N LYS A 371 -20.49 -43.97 -37.29
CA LYS A 371 -20.20 -43.70 -35.86
C LYS A 371 -20.02 -42.24 -35.35
N PRO A 372 -20.70 -41.84 -34.25
CA PRO A 372 -20.57 -40.51 -33.64
C PRO A 372 -19.76 -40.51 -32.33
N GLU A 373 -18.44 -40.27 -32.37
CA GLU A 373 -17.63 -40.20 -31.14
C GLU A 373 -16.32 -39.37 -31.27
N ALA A 374 -16.41 -38.10 -31.69
CA ALA A 374 -15.19 -37.26 -31.86
C ALA A 374 -15.30 -35.74 -31.60
N GLN A 375 -16.50 -35.13 -31.51
CA GLN A 375 -16.66 -33.66 -31.51
C GLN A 375 -16.99 -32.99 -30.16
N VAL A 376 -16.83 -33.69 -29.03
CA VAL A 376 -16.97 -33.08 -27.69
C VAL A 376 -15.60 -32.84 -27.00
N THR A 377 -14.51 -33.41 -27.53
CA THR A 377 -13.22 -33.51 -26.83
C THR A 377 -12.31 -32.29 -26.99
N LEU A 378 -12.51 -31.44 -28.01
CA LEU A 378 -11.59 -30.34 -28.33
C LEU A 378 -11.76 -29.06 -27.50
N THR A 379 -12.83 -28.94 -26.71
CA THR A 379 -13.04 -27.75 -25.83
C THR A 379 -12.54 -27.96 -24.39
N ARG A 380 -12.16 -29.20 -24.01
CA ARG A 380 -11.59 -29.49 -22.67
C ARG A 380 -10.06 -29.41 -22.61
N LEU A 381 -9.37 -29.43 -23.75
CA LEU A 381 -7.90 -29.52 -23.82
C LEU A 381 -7.14 -28.23 -23.48
N ASN A 382 -7.83 -27.10 -23.28
CA ASN A 382 -7.21 -25.78 -22.99
C ASN A 382 -7.59 -25.18 -21.63
N GLN A 383 -8.30 -25.93 -20.78
CA GLN A 383 -8.34 -25.62 -19.35
C GLN A 383 -7.27 -26.48 -18.67
N PRO A 384 -6.39 -25.92 -17.82
CA PRO A 384 -5.51 -26.74 -17.00
C PRO A 384 -6.36 -27.70 -16.17
N SER A 385 -5.85 -28.92 -15.95
CA SER A 385 -6.57 -29.87 -15.09
C SER A 385 -6.74 -29.28 -13.69
N ARG A 386 -7.80 -29.69 -12.97
CA ARG A 386 -7.99 -29.27 -11.56
C ARG A 386 -6.77 -29.57 -10.69
N GLU A 387 -6.06 -30.65 -11.01
CA GLU A 387 -4.78 -31.05 -10.41
C GLU A 387 -3.67 -30.01 -10.65
N VAL A 388 -3.50 -29.51 -11.89
CA VAL A 388 -2.52 -28.46 -12.22
C VAL A 388 -2.87 -27.14 -11.53
N GLU A 389 -4.16 -26.78 -11.43
CA GLU A 389 -4.58 -25.60 -10.65
C GLU A 389 -4.36 -25.77 -9.13
N ALA A 390 -4.69 -26.95 -8.57
CA ALA A 390 -4.47 -27.27 -7.16
C ALA A 390 -2.98 -27.26 -6.80
N ARG A 391 -2.12 -27.81 -7.67
CA ARG A 391 -0.67 -27.73 -7.53
C ARG A 391 -0.17 -26.28 -7.58
N GLY A 392 -0.73 -25.45 -8.47
CA GLY A 392 -0.45 -24.03 -8.51
C GLY A 392 -0.85 -23.30 -7.22
N GLN A 393 -1.98 -23.66 -6.62
CA GLN A 393 -2.45 -23.13 -5.34
C GLN A 393 -1.49 -23.48 -4.19
N LEU A 394 -0.99 -24.73 -4.14
CA LEU A 394 0.04 -25.14 -3.17
C LEU A 394 1.33 -24.34 -3.35
N LEU A 395 1.83 -24.21 -4.58
CA LEU A 395 3.04 -23.43 -4.88
C LEU A 395 2.89 -21.93 -4.57
N PHE A 396 1.67 -21.38 -4.69
CA PHE A 396 1.36 -20.00 -4.34
C PHE A 396 1.37 -19.75 -2.82
N ALA A 397 0.88 -20.73 -2.05
CA ALA A 397 0.86 -20.70 -0.59
C ALA A 397 2.19 -21.11 0.06
N LYS A 398 3.01 -21.93 -0.63
CA LYS A 398 4.26 -22.48 -0.12
C LYS A 398 5.17 -21.39 0.45
N GLU A 399 5.60 -21.61 1.69
CA GLU A 399 6.72 -20.89 2.28
C GLU A 399 8.04 -21.53 1.82
N TRP A 400 8.90 -20.70 1.24
CA TRP A 400 10.21 -21.08 0.73
C TRP A 400 11.29 -20.79 1.77
N SER A 401 12.10 -21.78 2.12
CA SER A 401 13.31 -21.61 2.92
C SER A 401 14.59 -21.76 2.08
N ALA A 402 15.74 -21.43 2.65
CA ALA A 402 17.04 -21.64 2.01
C ALA A 402 17.34 -23.11 1.66
N LYS A 403 16.62 -24.08 2.26
CA LYS A 403 16.70 -25.50 1.90
C LYS A 403 15.84 -25.85 0.67
N ASP A 404 14.78 -25.07 0.42
CA ASP A 404 13.78 -25.33 -0.61
C ASP A 404 14.04 -24.61 -1.93
N GLY A 405 15.09 -23.77 -1.98
CA GLY A 405 15.46 -22.97 -3.14
C GLY A 405 15.37 -21.45 -2.94
N LEU A 406 15.14 -20.95 -1.72
CA LEU A 406 15.14 -19.51 -1.48
C LEU A 406 16.55 -18.93 -1.69
N GLY A 407 16.72 -18.12 -2.75
CA GLY A 407 18.01 -17.53 -3.12
C GLY A 407 18.54 -16.51 -2.11
N PRO A 408 19.74 -15.96 -2.36
CA PRO A 408 20.53 -15.24 -1.37
C PRO A 408 19.92 -13.89 -0.95
N VAL A 409 18.97 -13.36 -1.74
CA VAL A 409 18.16 -12.17 -1.45
C VAL A 409 16.74 -12.33 -1.97
N TYR A 410 15.75 -11.87 -1.19
CA TYR A 410 14.32 -11.99 -1.47
C TYR A 410 13.51 -10.90 -0.75
N ASN A 411 12.25 -10.69 -1.17
CA ASN A 411 11.34 -9.73 -0.55
C ASN A 411 10.37 -10.37 0.45
N GLU A 412 9.87 -11.57 0.14
CA GLU A 412 9.03 -12.41 1.02
C GLU A 412 9.26 -13.90 0.71
N THR A 413 8.77 -14.79 1.57
CA THR A 413 8.95 -16.24 1.45
C THR A 413 7.78 -16.96 0.76
N SER A 414 6.71 -16.29 0.36
CA SER A 414 5.59 -16.92 -0.39
C SER A 414 4.86 -15.90 -1.26
N CYS A 415 4.12 -16.36 -2.29
CA CYS A 415 3.33 -15.46 -3.14
C CYS A 415 2.21 -14.80 -2.32
N VAL A 416 1.52 -15.59 -1.48
CA VAL A 416 0.40 -15.12 -0.65
C VAL A 416 0.81 -14.09 0.41
N ALA A 417 2.06 -14.10 0.90
CA ALA A 417 2.56 -13.07 1.82
C ALA A 417 2.59 -11.65 1.21
N CYS A 418 2.72 -11.56 -0.12
CA CYS A 418 2.59 -10.33 -0.90
C CYS A 418 1.19 -10.12 -1.49
N HIS A 419 0.46 -11.20 -1.79
CA HIS A 419 -0.82 -11.18 -2.50
C HIS A 419 -1.96 -11.76 -1.66
N GLY A 420 -2.17 -11.21 -0.47
CA GLY A 420 -3.07 -11.75 0.55
C GLY A 420 -4.19 -10.82 1.03
N LEU A 421 -4.25 -9.56 0.59
CA LEU A 421 -5.30 -8.65 1.04
C LEU A 421 -6.67 -8.99 0.44
N GLY A 422 -7.66 -9.21 1.32
CA GLY A 422 -9.01 -9.64 0.94
C GLY A 422 -9.11 -11.17 0.82
N ALA A 423 -8.33 -11.76 -0.09
CA ALA A 423 -8.16 -13.20 -0.27
C ALA A 423 -6.81 -13.49 -0.97
N PRO A 424 -6.35 -14.75 -1.06
CA PRO A 424 -5.18 -15.11 -1.87
C PRO A 424 -5.35 -14.70 -3.34
N GLY A 425 -4.32 -14.09 -3.92
CA GLY A 425 -4.42 -13.36 -5.19
C GLY A 425 -4.75 -11.87 -5.02
N GLY A 426 -4.85 -11.38 -3.78
CA GLY A 426 -5.10 -9.99 -3.45
C GLY A 426 -3.94 -9.05 -3.73
N ALA A 427 -4.11 -7.78 -3.33
CA ALA A 427 -3.04 -6.80 -3.28
C ALA A 427 -2.13 -7.01 -2.05
N GLY A 428 -1.05 -6.24 -1.95
CA GLY A 428 -0.14 -6.24 -0.81
C GLY A 428 -0.27 -5.01 0.10
N PRO A 429 0.01 -5.12 1.41
CA PRO A 429 0.10 -3.95 2.29
C PRO A 429 1.40 -3.14 2.07
N GLU A 430 1.41 -1.86 2.50
CA GLU A 430 2.57 -0.92 2.36
C GLU A 430 3.90 -1.53 2.86
N ASN A 431 3.84 -2.32 3.93
CA ASN A 431 5.03 -2.95 4.51
C ASN A 431 5.57 -4.16 3.73
N LYS A 432 4.95 -4.53 2.60
CA LYS A 432 5.41 -5.55 1.64
C LYS A 432 5.93 -4.92 0.33
N ASN A 433 6.01 -3.59 0.26
CA ASN A 433 6.50 -2.88 -0.92
C ASN A 433 7.92 -3.31 -1.34
N VAL A 434 8.09 -3.54 -2.64
CA VAL A 434 9.38 -3.76 -3.30
C VAL A 434 10.11 -2.43 -3.39
N VAL A 435 11.34 -2.35 -2.87
CA VAL A 435 12.18 -1.14 -2.97
C VAL A 435 13.05 -1.24 -4.22
N ILE A 436 13.05 -0.20 -5.05
CA ILE A 436 13.88 -0.07 -6.23
C ILE A 436 14.81 1.14 -6.05
N ILE A 437 16.10 0.93 -6.30
CA ILE A 437 17.11 2.00 -6.31
C ILE A 437 17.55 2.27 -7.75
N THR A 438 17.63 3.54 -8.13
CA THR A 438 18.07 3.97 -9.47
C THR A 438 19.17 5.01 -9.39
N ALA A 439 20.24 4.80 -10.15
CA ALA A 439 21.34 5.74 -10.31
C ALA A 439 21.05 6.87 -11.32
N ILE A 440 21.05 8.11 -10.85
CA ILE A 440 20.86 9.34 -11.64
C ILE A 440 22.18 10.12 -11.70
N ALA A 441 22.64 10.42 -12.92
CA ALA A 441 23.88 11.17 -13.15
C ALA A 441 23.58 12.66 -13.36
N ALA A 442 24.38 13.54 -12.76
CA ALA A 442 24.38 14.96 -13.12
C ALA A 442 24.77 15.11 -14.61
N GLY A 443 23.86 15.66 -15.42
CA GLY A 443 24.04 15.86 -16.86
C GLY A 443 23.30 14.87 -17.79
N GLY A 444 22.63 13.85 -17.25
CA GLY A 444 21.60 13.07 -17.96
C GLY A 444 22.03 12.18 -19.12
N ARG A 445 23.31 12.15 -19.52
CA ARG A 445 23.82 11.30 -20.62
C ARG A 445 24.87 10.30 -20.13
N GLY A 446 24.61 9.02 -20.38
CA GLY A 446 25.49 7.89 -20.04
C GLY A 446 25.23 7.27 -18.67
N SER A 447 25.33 5.94 -18.58
CA SER A 447 25.27 5.19 -17.32
C SER A 447 26.52 5.49 -16.46
N PRO A 448 26.37 5.88 -15.18
CA PRO A 448 27.51 6.12 -14.29
C PRO A 448 28.39 4.87 -14.20
N LYS A 449 29.71 5.06 -14.18
CA LYS A 449 30.68 3.97 -14.00
C LYS A 449 30.81 3.62 -12.52
N GLY A 450 31.03 2.33 -12.21
CA GLY A 450 31.28 1.87 -10.85
C GLY A 450 30.03 1.64 -9.98
N LEU A 451 28.82 1.65 -10.57
CA LEU A 451 27.58 1.35 -9.84
C LEU A 451 27.54 -0.08 -9.28
N ASP A 452 28.22 -1.01 -9.95
CA ASP A 452 28.44 -2.38 -9.51
C ASP A 452 29.16 -2.47 -8.15
N ARG A 453 29.92 -1.43 -7.77
CA ARG A 453 30.57 -1.29 -6.44
C ARG A 453 29.60 -0.82 -5.35
N ILE A 454 28.44 -0.28 -5.72
CA ILE A 454 27.34 0.13 -4.83
C ILE A 454 26.37 -1.04 -4.61
N HIS A 455 26.01 -1.73 -5.69
CA HIS A 455 25.19 -2.94 -5.68
C HIS A 455 25.50 -3.78 -6.94
N PRO A 456 25.79 -5.09 -6.84
CA PRO A 456 26.10 -5.92 -8.01
C PRO A 456 24.92 -6.01 -8.98
N GLY A 457 23.69 -5.80 -8.51
CA GLY A 457 22.51 -5.69 -9.37
C GLY A 457 22.50 -4.49 -10.34
N PHE A 458 23.43 -3.54 -10.22
CA PHE A 458 23.66 -2.51 -11.25
C PHE A 458 24.62 -2.98 -12.39
N ARG A 459 25.05 -4.24 -12.41
CA ARG A 459 25.79 -4.79 -13.56
C ARG A 459 24.91 -4.70 -14.80
N GLY A 460 25.31 -3.86 -15.75
CA GLY A 460 24.50 -3.49 -16.91
C GLY A 460 23.45 -2.41 -16.63
N THR A 461 22.54 -2.61 -15.67
CA THR A 461 21.39 -1.72 -15.48
C THR A 461 21.64 -0.51 -14.57
N ARG A 462 20.89 0.59 -14.80
CA ARG A 462 20.84 1.77 -13.92
C ARG A 462 19.88 1.65 -12.74
N SER A 463 19.05 0.61 -12.71
CA SER A 463 18.04 0.37 -11.67
C SER A 463 18.09 -1.08 -11.20
N THR A 464 18.00 -1.31 -9.90
CA THR A 464 17.97 -2.65 -9.31
C THR A 464 17.02 -2.69 -8.12
N VAL A 465 16.46 -3.87 -7.84
CA VAL A 465 15.70 -4.11 -6.62
C VAL A 465 16.67 -4.14 -5.44
N LEU A 466 16.29 -3.49 -4.33
CA LEU A 466 16.99 -3.57 -3.05
C LEU A 466 16.16 -4.45 -2.11
N HIS A 467 16.33 -5.76 -2.28
CA HIS A 467 15.59 -6.81 -1.60
C HIS A 467 15.51 -6.61 -0.09
N ARG A 468 14.38 -6.98 0.51
CA ARG A 468 14.10 -6.78 1.94
C ARG A 468 14.96 -7.67 2.84
N PHE A 469 15.15 -8.91 2.45
CA PHE A 469 15.80 -9.97 3.22
C PHE A 469 16.88 -10.66 2.39
N GLY A 470 17.68 -11.49 3.07
CA GLY A 470 18.65 -12.37 2.47
C GLY A 470 18.92 -13.55 3.41
N THR A 471 19.40 -14.66 2.84
CA THR A 471 19.67 -15.88 3.63
C THR A 471 20.94 -15.77 4.48
N ASP A 472 21.83 -14.82 4.15
CA ASP A 472 22.93 -14.39 5.00
C ASP A 472 22.39 -13.54 6.18
N PRO A 473 22.58 -13.93 7.45
CA PRO A 473 22.10 -13.18 8.62
C PRO A 473 22.63 -11.74 8.70
N THR A 474 23.77 -11.44 8.08
CA THR A 474 24.39 -10.11 8.07
C THR A 474 23.78 -9.17 7.03
N TYR A 475 23.01 -9.69 6.06
CA TYR A 475 22.37 -8.88 5.00
C TYR A 475 21.47 -7.78 5.57
N GLY A 476 20.69 -8.08 6.62
CA GLY A 476 19.85 -7.08 7.28
C GLY A 476 20.64 -5.90 7.87
N SER A 477 21.86 -6.14 8.35
CA SER A 477 22.78 -5.09 8.83
C SER A 477 23.41 -4.32 7.68
N TRP A 478 23.89 -5.03 6.64
CA TRP A 478 24.39 -4.39 5.41
C TRP A 478 23.34 -3.46 4.79
N ARG A 479 22.09 -3.91 4.67
CA ARG A 479 20.99 -3.15 4.05
C ARG A 479 20.62 -1.90 4.85
N ARG A 480 20.71 -1.93 6.19
CA ARG A 480 20.56 -0.72 7.02
C ARG A 480 21.74 0.23 6.80
N GLY A 481 22.96 -0.31 6.82
CA GLY A 481 24.20 0.44 6.55
C GLY A 481 24.20 1.13 5.19
N PHE A 482 23.67 0.49 4.14
CA PHE A 482 23.51 1.07 2.81
C PHE A 482 22.75 2.41 2.82
N PHE A 483 21.57 2.45 3.47
CA PHE A 483 20.78 3.68 3.57
C PHE A 483 21.45 4.75 4.44
N GLU A 484 22.19 4.34 5.47
CA GLU A 484 22.83 5.28 6.40
C GLU A 484 24.13 5.87 5.85
N ALA A 485 24.95 5.06 5.16
CA ALA A 485 26.22 5.46 4.55
C ALA A 485 26.04 6.49 3.43
N TYR A 486 24.98 6.35 2.63
CA TYR A 486 24.72 7.25 1.49
C TYR A 486 23.78 8.41 1.81
N ARG A 487 23.31 8.54 3.07
CA ARG A 487 22.41 9.62 3.47
C ARG A 487 23.12 10.97 3.56
N ASP A 488 22.68 11.90 2.71
CA ASP A 488 22.96 13.33 2.79
C ASP A 488 22.46 13.89 4.13
N LYS A 489 23.40 14.47 4.88
CA LYS A 489 23.19 15.06 6.21
C LYS A 489 22.87 16.55 6.15
N THR A 490 22.89 17.17 4.97
CA THR A 490 22.74 18.62 4.75
C THR A 490 21.34 19.04 4.29
N ALA A 491 20.51 18.11 3.81
CA ALA A 491 19.22 18.39 3.19
C ALA A 491 18.09 18.77 4.18
N THR A 492 17.80 20.07 4.28
CA THR A 492 16.66 20.63 5.03
C THR A 492 15.31 20.35 4.34
N PRO A 493 14.20 20.15 5.09
CA PRO A 493 12.87 20.07 4.52
C PRO A 493 12.41 21.43 3.97
N SER A 494 11.79 21.45 2.79
CA SER A 494 11.13 22.64 2.26
C SER A 494 9.73 22.80 2.85
N GLU A 495 9.44 23.97 3.41
CA GLU A 495 8.09 24.35 3.85
C GLU A 495 7.23 24.77 2.66
N VAL A 496 5.92 24.49 2.73
CA VAL A 496 4.94 24.90 1.71
C VAL A 496 4.02 25.95 2.32
N ALA A 497 3.98 27.13 1.72
CA ALA A 497 3.12 28.24 2.17
C ALA A 497 1.63 27.93 1.95
N GLY A 498 0.79 28.43 2.86
CA GLY A 498 -0.65 28.16 2.86
C GLY A 498 -1.43 29.04 1.88
N ASP A 499 -2.24 28.36 1.06
CA ASP A 499 -3.39 28.90 0.31
C ASP A 499 -4.60 27.98 0.59
N ASP A 500 -5.82 28.49 0.42
CA ASP A 500 -7.08 27.78 0.69
C ASP A 500 -7.92 27.50 -0.57
N SER A 501 -7.34 27.67 -1.77
CA SER A 501 -7.94 27.21 -3.02
C SER A 501 -8.12 25.68 -3.11
N VAL A 502 -8.94 25.21 -4.05
CA VAL A 502 -9.11 23.77 -4.37
C VAL A 502 -7.78 23.13 -4.76
N ASP A 503 -6.96 23.81 -5.57
CA ASP A 503 -5.63 23.32 -5.92
C ASP A 503 -4.70 23.25 -4.69
N ALA A 504 -4.82 24.16 -3.73
CA ALA A 504 -4.09 24.07 -2.46
C ALA A 504 -4.62 22.95 -1.54
N HIS A 505 -5.91 22.61 -1.58
CA HIS A 505 -6.45 21.41 -0.91
C HIS A 505 -5.87 20.12 -1.52
N ILE A 506 -5.86 20.01 -2.86
CA ILE A 506 -5.25 18.91 -3.61
C ILE A 506 -3.75 18.79 -3.28
N GLN A 507 -3.03 19.93 -3.22
CA GLN A 507 -1.61 19.95 -2.86
C GLN A 507 -1.37 19.50 -1.41
N ARG A 508 -2.18 19.95 -0.44
CA ARG A 508 -2.09 19.49 0.96
C ARG A 508 -2.29 17.97 1.07
N LEU A 509 -3.37 17.42 0.48
CA LEU A 509 -3.62 15.97 0.47
C LEU A 509 -2.45 15.18 -0.18
N ALA A 510 -1.96 15.62 -1.33
CA ALA A 510 -0.83 14.97 -2.01
C ALA A 510 0.48 15.05 -1.20
N ALA A 511 0.74 16.17 -0.52
CA ALA A 511 1.92 16.38 0.30
C ALA A 511 1.87 15.62 1.64
N GLU A 512 0.69 15.45 2.23
CA GLU A 512 0.52 14.83 3.55
C GLU A 512 0.61 13.30 3.57
N THR A 513 0.55 12.64 2.40
CA THR A 513 0.72 11.19 2.28
C THR A 513 1.97 10.67 2.99
N SER A 514 1.78 9.73 3.93
CA SER A 514 2.84 9.30 4.85
C SER A 514 4.05 8.68 4.16
N LEU A 515 3.82 7.78 3.21
CA LEU A 515 4.89 7.22 2.37
C LEU A 515 5.44 8.26 1.38
N GLY A 516 4.59 9.11 0.81
CA GLY A 516 5.04 10.18 -0.09
C GLY A 516 6.05 11.12 0.58
N ARG A 517 5.83 11.46 1.85
CA ARG A 517 6.81 12.20 2.67
C ARG A 517 8.11 11.40 2.86
N ARG A 518 7.99 10.13 3.30
CA ARG A 518 9.11 9.19 3.53
C ARG A 518 9.99 9.01 2.29
N LEU A 519 9.40 8.87 1.11
CA LEU A 519 10.11 8.68 -0.16
C LEU A 519 10.79 9.97 -0.62
N ARG A 520 10.10 11.13 -0.59
CA ARG A 520 10.71 12.43 -0.90
C ARG A 520 11.94 12.70 -0.02
N GLU A 521 11.85 12.36 1.27
CA GLU A 521 12.95 12.45 2.24
C GLU A 521 14.11 11.46 2.02
N ARG A 522 13.90 10.35 1.31
CA ARG A 522 14.94 9.37 0.96
C ARG A 522 15.58 9.69 -0.38
N SER A 523 14.78 9.87 -1.42
CA SER A 523 15.21 10.00 -2.82
C SER A 523 15.99 11.28 -3.13
N SER A 524 15.75 12.35 -2.38
CA SER A 524 16.56 13.58 -2.46
C SER A 524 17.88 13.47 -1.68
N ARG A 525 18.04 12.45 -0.84
CA ARG A 525 19.11 12.35 0.16
C ARG A 525 20.05 11.15 -0.01
N LEU A 526 19.98 10.35 -1.07
CA LEU A 526 21.01 9.32 -1.30
C LEU A 526 22.05 9.83 -2.31
N GLN A 527 23.25 10.15 -1.84
CA GLN A 527 24.37 10.65 -2.64
C GLN A 527 25.63 9.80 -2.40
N PRO A 528 25.84 8.71 -3.16
CA PRO A 528 27.00 7.83 -2.99
C PRO A 528 28.36 8.48 -3.35
N THR A 529 28.37 9.39 -4.32
CA THR A 529 29.54 10.19 -4.71
C THR A 529 29.10 11.53 -5.29
N PRO A 530 29.96 12.57 -5.32
CA PRO A 530 29.63 13.85 -5.94
C PRO A 530 29.16 13.68 -7.40
N GLY A 531 28.01 14.28 -7.74
CA GLY A 531 27.42 14.21 -9.09
C GLY A 531 26.64 12.93 -9.41
N LEU A 532 26.50 12.00 -8.45
CA LEU A 532 25.68 10.79 -8.55
C LEU A 532 24.67 10.75 -7.40
N SER A 533 23.38 10.64 -7.72
CA SER A 533 22.32 10.42 -6.73
C SER A 533 21.60 9.09 -6.98
N LEU A 534 21.04 8.50 -5.91
CA LEU A 534 20.18 7.33 -5.99
C LEU A 534 18.73 7.72 -5.67
N ASN A 535 17.86 7.65 -6.66
CA ASN A 535 16.42 7.76 -6.44
C ASN A 535 15.90 6.44 -5.86
N VAL A 536 15.03 6.54 -4.85
CA VAL A 536 14.36 5.39 -4.21
C VAL A 536 12.89 5.41 -4.60
N SER A 537 12.44 4.41 -5.34
CA SER A 537 11.01 4.16 -5.56
C SER A 537 10.57 2.91 -4.80
N GLU A 538 9.30 2.86 -4.46
CA GLU A 538 8.66 1.67 -3.88
C GLU A 538 7.56 1.20 -4.84
N ARG A 539 7.26 -0.10 -4.84
CA ARG A 539 6.13 -0.67 -5.58
C ARG A 539 5.33 -1.62 -4.71
N ASN A 540 4.03 -1.42 -4.70
CA ASN A 540 3.07 -2.25 -4.00
C ASN A 540 2.69 -3.48 -4.84
N SER A 541 2.33 -4.59 -4.21
CA SER A 541 1.94 -5.81 -4.92
C SER A 541 0.53 -5.66 -5.49
N PRO A 542 0.32 -5.68 -6.83
CA PRO A 542 -1.00 -5.49 -7.43
C PRO A 542 -1.90 -6.72 -7.20
N ALA A 543 -3.21 -6.52 -7.18
CA ALA A 543 -4.16 -7.65 -7.17
C ALA A 543 -4.06 -8.47 -8.48
N LEU A 544 -4.23 -9.79 -8.34
CA LEU A 544 -4.13 -10.79 -9.40
C LEU A 544 -5.51 -11.32 -9.86
N PHE A 545 -6.59 -10.97 -9.15
CA PHE A 545 -7.94 -11.38 -9.50
C PHE A 545 -8.32 -11.00 -10.94
N GLY A 546 -8.79 -11.99 -11.72
CA GLY A 546 -9.12 -11.80 -13.13
C GLY A 546 -7.90 -11.65 -14.05
N ALA A 547 -6.67 -11.93 -13.60
CA ALA A 547 -5.47 -11.87 -14.44
C ALA A 547 -5.58 -12.72 -15.72
N GLY A 548 -6.25 -13.88 -15.65
CA GLY A 548 -6.54 -14.69 -16.84
C GLY A 548 -7.44 -14.01 -17.87
N GLN A 549 -8.38 -13.17 -17.44
CA GLN A 549 -9.22 -12.38 -18.36
C GLN A 549 -8.41 -11.25 -19.02
N ILE A 550 -7.45 -10.66 -18.30
CA ILE A 550 -6.51 -9.65 -18.82
C ILE A 550 -5.55 -10.27 -19.85
N ASP A 551 -5.00 -11.45 -19.57
CA ASP A 551 -4.11 -12.21 -20.46
C ASP A 551 -4.82 -12.51 -21.80
N ALA A 552 -6.11 -12.81 -21.75
CA ALA A 552 -6.96 -13.10 -22.91
C ALA A 552 -7.36 -11.86 -23.75
N ILE A 553 -7.05 -10.62 -23.34
CA ILE A 553 -7.42 -9.42 -24.12
C ILE A 553 -6.54 -9.33 -25.38
N PRO A 554 -7.13 -9.37 -26.59
CA PRO A 554 -6.36 -9.26 -27.83
C PRO A 554 -5.65 -7.92 -27.94
N SER A 555 -4.39 -7.95 -28.37
CA SER A 555 -3.52 -6.77 -28.46
C SER A 555 -4.11 -5.61 -29.28
N VAL A 556 -4.98 -5.92 -30.26
CA VAL A 556 -5.69 -4.92 -31.08
C VAL A 556 -6.69 -4.08 -30.27
N VAL A 557 -7.33 -4.66 -29.24
CA VAL A 557 -8.31 -3.95 -28.38
C VAL A 557 -7.64 -2.79 -27.64
N LEU A 558 -6.41 -2.98 -27.17
CA LEU A 558 -5.62 -1.94 -26.50
C LEU A 558 -5.20 -0.81 -27.47
N ILE A 559 -4.89 -1.16 -28.72
CA ILE A 559 -4.57 -0.18 -29.77
C ILE A 559 -5.81 0.66 -30.10
N ASP A 560 -6.98 0.03 -30.22
CA ASP A 560 -8.20 0.72 -30.62
C ASP A 560 -8.81 1.55 -29.48
N GLU A 561 -8.70 1.11 -28.23
CA GLU A 561 -9.09 1.92 -27.07
C GLU A 561 -8.23 3.20 -26.96
N ALA A 562 -6.90 3.09 -27.18
CA ALA A 562 -6.01 4.25 -27.23
C ALA A 562 -6.37 5.24 -28.37
N LYS A 563 -6.85 4.76 -29.51
CA LYS A 563 -7.34 5.64 -30.60
C LYS A 563 -8.66 6.32 -30.24
N ARG A 564 -9.54 5.62 -29.51
CA ARG A 564 -10.90 6.08 -29.13
C ARG A 564 -10.86 7.21 -28.11
N GLN A 565 -9.82 7.29 -27.27
CA GLN A 565 -9.72 8.30 -26.23
C GLN A 565 -9.46 9.73 -26.79
N PRO A 566 -10.04 10.78 -26.15
CA PRO A 566 -9.74 12.18 -26.46
C PRO A 566 -8.24 12.51 -26.34
N ALA A 567 -7.76 13.47 -27.12
CA ALA A 567 -6.33 13.74 -27.25
C ALA A 567 -5.65 14.16 -25.94
N GLU A 568 -6.36 14.89 -25.06
CA GLU A 568 -5.85 15.42 -23.81
C GLU A 568 -5.55 14.32 -22.77
N VAL A 569 -6.33 13.24 -22.80
CA VAL A 569 -6.26 12.13 -21.83
C VAL A 569 -5.85 10.81 -22.48
N ARG A 570 -5.43 10.83 -23.75
CA ARG A 570 -5.08 9.63 -24.52
C ARG A 570 -3.96 8.85 -23.86
N GLY A 571 -4.28 7.63 -23.45
CA GLY A 571 -3.34 6.65 -22.97
C GLY A 571 -2.49 6.07 -24.10
N ARG A 572 -1.33 5.53 -23.73
CA ARG A 572 -0.37 4.95 -24.66
C ARG A 572 -0.22 3.46 -24.43
N VAL A 573 -0.12 2.71 -25.53
CA VAL A 573 0.21 1.29 -25.49
C VAL A 573 1.70 1.12 -25.15
N SER A 574 1.99 0.29 -24.15
CA SER A 574 3.35 -0.14 -23.80
C SER A 574 3.81 -1.28 -24.71
N ARG A 575 5.10 -1.32 -25.04
CA ARG A 575 5.74 -2.40 -25.80
C ARG A 575 7.00 -2.90 -25.10
N ASP A 576 7.16 -4.22 -25.07
CA ASP A 576 8.38 -4.87 -24.61
C ASP A 576 9.49 -4.86 -25.69
N PRO A 577 10.72 -5.35 -25.42
CA PRO A 577 11.83 -5.30 -26.38
C PRO A 577 11.61 -6.14 -27.64
N ARG A 578 10.62 -7.06 -27.62
CA ARG A 578 10.20 -7.87 -28.77
C ARG A 578 9.02 -7.22 -29.52
N GLY A 579 8.63 -6.00 -29.14
CA GLY A 579 7.53 -5.23 -29.71
C GLY A 579 6.13 -5.70 -29.28
N ARG A 580 6.02 -6.72 -28.43
CA ARG A 580 4.74 -7.27 -27.96
C ARG A 580 4.07 -6.26 -27.03
N ILE A 581 2.74 -6.19 -27.08
CA ILE A 581 1.98 -5.24 -26.25
C ILE A 581 1.97 -5.71 -24.80
N GLY A 582 2.38 -4.81 -23.91
CA GLY A 582 2.40 -5.02 -22.48
C GLY A 582 1.03 -4.88 -21.81
N ARG A 583 0.81 -5.64 -20.74
CA ARG A 583 -0.45 -5.72 -19.98
C ARG A 583 -0.24 -5.75 -18.46
N PHE A 584 0.85 -6.39 -18.03
CA PHE A 584 1.12 -6.71 -16.62
C PHE A 584 2.19 -5.81 -16.00
N GLY A 585 2.23 -5.77 -14.68
CA GLY A 585 3.04 -4.82 -13.91
C GLY A 585 2.45 -3.39 -13.87
N TRP A 586 3.03 -2.52 -13.05
CA TRP A 586 2.55 -1.14 -12.85
C TRP A 586 2.77 -0.19 -14.03
N LYS A 587 3.63 -0.56 -14.98
CA LYS A 587 3.89 0.21 -16.20
C LYS A 587 3.60 -0.58 -17.47
N ALA A 588 2.66 -1.54 -17.38
CA ALA A 588 2.32 -2.44 -18.49
C ALA A 588 3.59 -3.00 -19.15
N GLN A 589 4.63 -3.33 -18.37
CA GLN A 589 5.96 -3.59 -18.92
C GLN A 589 6.20 -5.07 -19.26
N ILE A 590 5.23 -5.93 -19.00
CA ILE A 590 5.28 -7.37 -19.28
C ILE A 590 4.05 -7.77 -20.12
N SER A 591 4.25 -8.57 -21.15
CA SER A 591 3.25 -8.80 -22.21
C SER A 591 2.36 -10.03 -22.03
N SER A 592 2.78 -11.02 -21.24
CA SER A 592 1.99 -12.22 -20.88
C SER A 592 1.96 -12.47 -19.37
N LEU A 593 0.93 -13.18 -18.89
CA LEU A 593 0.82 -13.59 -17.50
C LEU A 593 1.96 -14.53 -17.08
N HIS A 594 2.42 -15.36 -18.01
CA HIS A 594 3.49 -16.35 -17.81
C HIS A 594 4.84 -15.71 -17.46
N GLU A 595 5.22 -14.69 -18.23
CA GLU A 595 6.43 -13.89 -18.00
C GLU A 595 6.30 -13.04 -16.72
N PHE A 596 5.08 -12.60 -16.39
CA PHE A 596 4.81 -11.85 -15.16
C PHE A 596 5.00 -12.70 -13.90
N VAL A 597 4.48 -13.93 -13.89
CA VAL A 597 4.63 -14.86 -12.75
C VAL A 597 6.07 -15.34 -12.61
N ARG A 598 6.72 -15.82 -13.69
CA ARG A 598 8.13 -16.29 -13.63
C ARG A 598 9.09 -15.16 -13.23
N GLY A 599 8.91 -13.96 -13.78
CA GLY A 599 9.67 -12.77 -13.39
C GLY A 599 9.51 -12.39 -11.92
N ALA A 600 8.31 -12.59 -11.34
CA ALA A 600 8.06 -12.36 -9.91
C ALA A 600 8.71 -13.45 -9.02
N CYS A 601 8.63 -14.74 -9.39
CA CYS A 601 9.34 -15.81 -8.67
C CYS A 601 10.84 -15.52 -8.54
N ALA A 602 11.48 -15.10 -9.64
CA ALA A 602 12.90 -14.78 -9.64
C ALA A 602 13.23 -13.46 -8.94
N SER A 603 12.51 -12.39 -9.24
CA SER A 603 12.85 -11.04 -8.76
C SER A 603 12.41 -10.80 -7.31
N GLU A 604 11.32 -11.43 -6.86
CA GLU A 604 10.67 -11.12 -5.58
C GLU A 604 10.84 -12.23 -4.54
N LEU A 605 10.73 -13.51 -4.94
CA LEU A 605 11.01 -14.64 -4.05
C LEU A 605 12.48 -15.09 -4.11
N GLY A 606 13.25 -14.61 -5.08
CA GLY A 606 14.67 -14.93 -5.22
C GLY A 606 14.95 -16.34 -5.74
N LEU A 607 14.00 -16.98 -6.44
CA LEU A 607 14.12 -18.35 -6.94
C LEU A 607 14.80 -18.38 -8.32
N GLU A 608 15.69 -19.33 -8.58
CA GLU A 608 16.22 -19.58 -9.93
C GLU A 608 15.16 -20.36 -10.75
N VAL A 609 14.63 -19.75 -11.81
CA VAL A 609 13.59 -20.36 -12.67
C VAL A 609 13.93 -20.21 -14.15
N THR A 610 13.41 -21.10 -15.00
CA THR A 610 13.79 -21.15 -16.42
C THR A 610 13.63 -19.78 -17.10
N GLY A 611 14.75 -19.25 -17.62
CA GLY A 611 14.83 -17.97 -18.32
C GLY A 611 14.83 -16.71 -17.43
N HIS A 612 14.72 -16.83 -16.10
CA HIS A 612 14.69 -15.71 -15.16
C HIS A 612 15.61 -16.01 -13.96
N PRO A 613 16.83 -15.41 -13.91
CA PRO A 613 17.79 -15.72 -12.86
C PRO A 613 17.40 -15.10 -11.51
N GLN A 614 17.79 -15.78 -10.43
CA GLN A 614 17.57 -15.35 -9.06
C GLN A 614 18.17 -13.96 -8.73
N GLY A 615 17.72 -13.38 -7.62
CA GLY A 615 18.33 -12.18 -7.03
C GLY A 615 19.80 -12.35 -6.64
N VAL A 616 20.63 -11.34 -6.91
CA VAL A 616 22.09 -11.35 -6.61
C VAL A 616 22.37 -10.56 -5.33
N SER A 617 22.99 -11.20 -4.34
CA SER A 617 23.36 -10.57 -3.08
C SER A 617 24.63 -9.70 -3.19
N PRO A 618 24.66 -8.49 -2.60
CA PRO A 618 25.87 -7.69 -2.42
C PRO A 618 26.96 -8.35 -1.55
N LEU A 619 26.55 -9.22 -0.61
CA LEU A 619 27.46 -9.90 0.30
C LEU A 619 28.01 -11.21 -0.29
N ALA A 620 27.26 -11.83 -1.20
CA ALA A 620 27.69 -13.01 -1.94
C ALA A 620 27.35 -12.86 -3.45
N PRO A 621 28.09 -12.02 -4.22
CA PRO A 621 27.75 -11.71 -5.62
C PRO A 621 27.89 -12.87 -6.60
N ASP A 622 28.54 -13.95 -6.17
CA ASP A 622 28.78 -15.17 -6.94
C ASP A 622 27.93 -16.36 -6.45
N ALA A 623 27.11 -16.17 -5.40
CA ALA A 623 26.18 -17.20 -4.93
C ALA A 623 25.05 -17.41 -5.93
N LYS A 624 24.81 -18.68 -6.26
CA LYS A 624 23.79 -19.16 -7.20
C LYS A 624 23.15 -20.43 -6.67
N ALA A 625 21.88 -20.66 -7.03
CA ALA A 625 21.26 -21.97 -6.89
C ALA A 625 22.08 -23.04 -7.64
N LYS A 626 21.96 -24.30 -7.20
CA LYS A 626 22.67 -25.44 -7.81
C LYS A 626 21.98 -25.95 -9.09
N GLY A 627 20.80 -25.41 -9.40
CA GLY A 627 19.91 -25.77 -10.50
C GLY A 627 18.65 -24.90 -10.39
N LEU A 628 17.55 -25.34 -11.00
CA LEU A 628 16.27 -24.64 -10.90
C LEU A 628 15.56 -24.94 -9.57
N ASP A 629 15.07 -23.91 -8.90
CA ASP A 629 14.25 -23.99 -7.68
C ASP A 629 12.76 -24.23 -8.02
N LEU A 630 12.33 -23.79 -9.21
CA LEU A 630 11.07 -24.16 -9.86
C LEU A 630 11.33 -24.57 -11.30
N ILE A 631 10.88 -25.77 -11.67
CA ILE A 631 10.90 -26.23 -13.07
C ILE A 631 9.72 -25.67 -13.88
N GLU A 632 9.82 -25.71 -15.20
CA GLU A 632 8.80 -25.21 -16.13
C GLU A 632 7.36 -25.71 -15.82
N PRO A 633 7.09 -27.01 -15.59
CA PRO A 633 5.76 -27.48 -15.17
C PRO A 633 5.24 -26.88 -13.85
N GLU A 634 6.13 -26.53 -12.92
CA GLU A 634 5.76 -25.89 -11.65
C GLU A 634 5.40 -24.42 -11.83
N CYS A 635 6.18 -23.71 -12.66
CA CYS A 635 5.83 -22.36 -13.08
C CYS A 635 4.50 -22.34 -13.84
N ASP A 636 4.23 -23.34 -14.69
CA ASP A 636 3.01 -23.42 -15.48
C ASP A 636 1.79 -23.75 -14.62
N ALA A 637 1.94 -24.60 -13.59
CA ALA A 637 0.93 -24.81 -12.56
C ALA A 637 0.62 -23.52 -11.77
N LEU A 638 1.65 -22.78 -11.34
CA LEU A 638 1.47 -21.50 -10.66
C LEU A 638 0.75 -20.46 -11.56
N VAL A 639 1.11 -20.42 -12.85
CA VAL A 639 0.43 -19.57 -13.86
C VAL A 639 -1.01 -20.02 -14.08
N ALA A 640 -1.30 -21.33 -14.09
CA ALA A 640 -2.66 -21.86 -14.19
C ALA A 640 -3.54 -21.41 -13.02
N TYR A 641 -3.05 -21.52 -11.78
CA TYR A 641 -3.75 -21.00 -10.60
C TYR A 641 -3.99 -19.49 -10.66
N VAL A 642 -2.96 -18.69 -10.98
CA VAL A 642 -3.12 -17.23 -11.10
C VAL A 642 -4.08 -16.86 -12.25
N ARG A 643 -4.15 -17.67 -13.31
CA ARG A 643 -5.10 -17.52 -14.41
C ARG A 643 -6.54 -17.87 -14.01
N SER A 644 -6.75 -18.83 -13.11
CA SER A 644 -8.09 -19.26 -12.65
C SER A 644 -8.67 -18.39 -11.51
N LEU A 645 -7.86 -17.53 -10.88
CA LEU A 645 -8.33 -16.55 -9.89
C LEU A 645 -9.52 -15.73 -10.43
N PRO A 646 -10.71 -15.81 -9.78
CA PRO A 646 -11.92 -15.19 -10.30
C PRO A 646 -11.82 -13.67 -10.40
N ALA A 647 -12.54 -13.07 -11.35
CA ALA A 647 -12.63 -11.61 -11.44
C ALA A 647 -13.46 -11.05 -10.27
N PRO A 648 -13.09 -9.87 -9.71
CA PRO A 648 -13.84 -9.22 -8.64
C PRO A 648 -15.28 -8.86 -9.05
N VAL A 649 -16.19 -8.90 -8.09
CA VAL A 649 -17.64 -8.72 -8.30
C VAL A 649 -18.14 -7.40 -7.72
N VAL A 650 -19.30 -6.96 -8.20
CA VAL A 650 -20.02 -5.81 -7.65
C VAL A 650 -20.94 -6.30 -6.52
N VAL A 651 -20.79 -5.78 -5.31
CA VAL A 651 -21.64 -6.11 -4.16
C VAL A 651 -22.07 -4.83 -3.45
N ASP A 652 -23.36 -4.68 -3.23
CA ASP A 652 -23.94 -3.62 -2.39
C ASP A 652 -23.69 -3.92 -0.90
N PRO A 653 -22.92 -3.09 -0.17
CA PRO A 653 -22.64 -3.33 1.25
C PRO A 653 -23.69 -2.74 2.21
N SER A 654 -24.72 -2.04 1.71
CA SER A 654 -25.61 -1.18 2.51
C SER A 654 -27.11 -1.42 2.29
N GLY A 655 -27.50 -2.30 1.37
CA GLY A 655 -28.90 -2.62 1.08
C GLY A 655 -29.58 -1.58 0.18
N PRO A 656 -30.93 -1.58 0.06
CA PRO A 656 -31.64 -0.89 -1.04
C PRO A 656 -31.32 0.62 -1.23
N HIS A 657 -31.03 1.35 -0.15
CA HIS A 657 -30.61 2.75 -0.24
C HIS A 657 -29.15 2.90 -0.73
N GLY A 658 -28.28 1.95 -0.39
CA GLY A 658 -26.93 1.85 -0.95
C GLY A 658 -26.93 1.62 -2.45
N THR A 659 -27.95 0.94 -2.97
CA THR A 659 -28.09 0.67 -4.41
C THR A 659 -28.27 1.98 -5.21
N GLN A 660 -29.04 2.93 -4.67
CA GLN A 660 -29.25 4.24 -5.29
C GLN A 660 -27.97 5.09 -5.26
N ASP A 661 -27.29 5.20 -4.11
CA ASP A 661 -26.02 5.93 -3.99
C ASP A 661 -24.90 5.31 -4.84
N MET A 662 -24.86 3.98 -4.99
CA MET A 662 -23.96 3.27 -5.90
C MET A 662 -24.26 3.59 -7.38
N SER A 663 -25.55 3.65 -7.76
CA SER A 663 -25.96 3.97 -9.14
C SER A 663 -25.59 5.40 -9.49
N GLU A 664 -25.93 6.34 -8.63
CA GLU A 664 -25.60 7.77 -8.80
C GLU A 664 -24.09 8.00 -8.76
N GLY A 665 -23.38 7.32 -7.86
CA GLY A 665 -21.92 7.31 -7.82
C GLY A 665 -21.27 6.82 -9.13
N ARG A 666 -21.86 5.83 -9.78
CA ARG A 666 -21.40 5.33 -11.10
C ARG A 666 -21.66 6.34 -12.21
N ARG A 667 -22.80 7.06 -12.16
CA ARG A 667 -23.15 8.16 -13.08
C ARG A 667 -22.16 9.31 -12.94
N LEU A 668 -21.95 9.80 -11.73
CA LEU A 668 -21.01 10.88 -11.39
C LEU A 668 -19.56 10.51 -11.75
N PHE A 669 -19.14 9.26 -11.52
CA PHE A 669 -17.82 8.76 -11.92
C PHE A 669 -17.58 8.86 -13.43
N ALA A 670 -18.62 8.63 -14.26
CA ALA A 670 -18.54 8.83 -15.70
C ALA A 670 -18.54 10.33 -16.07
N GLU A 671 -19.44 11.12 -15.48
CA GLU A 671 -19.62 12.55 -15.77
C GLU A 671 -18.39 13.41 -15.43
N VAL A 672 -17.74 13.15 -14.28
CA VAL A 672 -16.48 13.80 -13.89
C VAL A 672 -15.35 13.52 -14.90
N GLY A 673 -15.40 12.36 -15.56
CA GLY A 673 -14.43 11.90 -16.57
C GLY A 673 -13.55 10.73 -16.12
N CYS A 674 -13.75 10.18 -14.91
CA CYS A 674 -12.91 9.07 -14.41
C CYS A 674 -13.01 7.83 -15.32
N ALA A 675 -14.20 7.57 -15.86
CA ALA A 675 -14.48 6.46 -16.77
C ALA A 675 -13.75 6.53 -18.13
N THR A 676 -13.02 7.60 -18.45
CA THR A 676 -12.25 7.69 -19.71
C THR A 676 -11.01 6.80 -19.69
N CYS A 677 -10.27 6.78 -18.58
CA CYS A 677 -9.15 5.85 -18.37
C CYS A 677 -9.63 4.58 -17.64
N HIS A 678 -10.47 4.75 -16.61
CA HIS A 678 -11.10 3.64 -15.91
C HIS A 678 -12.34 3.13 -16.66
N THR A 679 -12.16 2.72 -17.92
CA THR A 679 -13.28 2.30 -18.78
C THR A 679 -14.04 1.09 -18.18
N PRO A 680 -15.38 1.13 -18.09
CA PRO A 680 -16.17 0.03 -17.50
C PRO A 680 -16.06 -1.31 -18.23
N SER A 681 -15.51 -1.35 -19.45
CA SER A 681 -15.31 -2.57 -20.23
C SER A 681 -14.16 -2.41 -21.20
N LEU A 682 -13.38 -3.48 -21.39
CA LEU A 682 -12.27 -3.53 -22.34
C LEU A 682 -12.42 -4.78 -23.22
N GLY A 683 -12.86 -4.58 -24.46
CA GLY A 683 -13.26 -5.67 -25.35
C GLY A 683 -14.39 -6.52 -24.75
N LYS A 684 -14.15 -7.81 -24.54
CA LYS A 684 -15.12 -8.74 -23.90
C LYS A 684 -15.12 -8.67 -22.37
N VAL A 685 -14.10 -8.07 -21.75
CA VAL A 685 -13.95 -8.03 -20.29
C VAL A 685 -14.84 -6.92 -19.72
N ARG A 686 -15.79 -7.28 -18.84
CA ARG A 686 -16.78 -6.37 -18.25
C ARG A 686 -16.43 -6.03 -16.81
N GLY A 687 -16.76 -4.81 -16.38
CA GLY A 687 -16.57 -4.33 -15.01
C GLY A 687 -15.10 -4.09 -14.62
N ILE A 688 -14.16 -4.08 -15.58
CA ILE A 688 -12.71 -3.95 -15.32
C ILE A 688 -12.31 -2.58 -14.78
N TYR A 689 -13.00 -1.52 -15.19
CA TYR A 689 -12.69 -0.13 -14.81
C TYR A 689 -11.21 0.23 -15.05
N SER A 690 -10.71 -0.13 -16.24
CA SER A 690 -9.34 0.13 -16.71
C SER A 690 -9.24 -0.15 -18.21
N ASP A 691 -8.50 0.71 -18.90
CA ASP A 691 -8.08 0.56 -20.31
C ASP A 691 -6.75 -0.20 -20.46
N LEU A 692 -6.05 -0.48 -19.35
CA LEU A 692 -4.69 -1.04 -19.28
C LEU A 692 -3.63 -0.21 -20.03
N LEU A 693 -3.91 1.06 -20.33
CA LEU A 693 -2.99 1.96 -21.04
C LEU A 693 -2.08 2.72 -20.07
N LEU A 694 -0.98 3.25 -20.59
CA LEU A 694 -0.07 4.16 -19.88
C LEU A 694 -0.59 5.59 -19.94
N HIS A 695 -0.74 6.23 -18.79
CA HIS A 695 -1.08 7.65 -18.67
C HIS A 695 0.00 8.43 -17.93
N GLU A 696 0.29 9.64 -18.40
CA GLU A 696 1.23 10.56 -17.76
C GLU A 696 0.58 11.19 -16.53
N MET A 697 1.07 10.79 -15.35
CA MET A 697 0.52 11.14 -14.04
C MET A 697 1.26 12.30 -13.36
N GLY A 698 2.28 12.87 -14.02
CA GLY A 698 3.00 14.06 -13.60
C GLY A 698 4.23 13.79 -12.71
N GLN A 699 5.15 14.75 -12.71
CA GLN A 699 6.51 14.58 -12.19
C GLN A 699 6.63 14.12 -10.72
N SER A 700 5.63 14.40 -9.87
CA SER A 700 5.58 13.92 -8.47
C SER A 700 5.34 12.41 -8.32
N LEU A 701 4.94 11.75 -9.40
CA LEU A 701 4.77 10.30 -9.52
C LEU A 701 5.79 9.69 -10.50
N SER A 702 6.77 10.47 -11.00
CA SER A 702 7.82 9.94 -11.88
C SER A 702 8.73 8.97 -11.13
N ASP A 703 8.87 7.76 -11.67
CA ASP A 703 9.74 6.70 -11.17
C ASP A 703 10.83 6.42 -12.21
N SER A 704 12.08 6.62 -11.81
CA SER A 704 13.25 6.61 -12.70
C SER A 704 13.71 5.20 -13.11
N GLY A 705 12.91 4.16 -12.89
CA GLY A 705 13.24 2.80 -13.27
C GLY A 705 13.72 2.67 -14.72
N ASN A 706 14.71 1.81 -14.94
CA ASN A 706 15.19 1.43 -16.26
C ASN A 706 14.37 0.24 -16.77
N TYR A 707 13.47 0.47 -17.73
CA TYR A 707 12.51 -0.56 -18.11
C TYR A 707 13.06 -1.59 -19.09
N TYR A 708 13.98 -1.23 -19.99
CA TYR A 708 14.41 -2.16 -21.04
C TYR A 708 15.88 -2.13 -21.53
N TRP A 709 16.73 -1.11 -21.28
CA TRP A 709 18.14 -1.16 -21.76
C TRP A 709 19.20 -0.60 -20.81
N THR A 710 20.34 -1.27 -20.77
CA THR A 710 21.50 -1.00 -19.90
C THR A 710 22.23 0.33 -20.18
N ASP A 711 22.13 0.84 -21.40
CA ASP A 711 22.78 2.07 -21.85
C ASP A 711 21.97 3.36 -21.59
N GLY A 712 20.69 3.22 -21.21
CA GLY A 712 19.78 4.34 -21.00
C GLY A 712 19.15 4.90 -22.29
N SER A 713 19.17 4.16 -23.40
CA SER A 713 18.41 4.51 -24.61
C SER A 713 16.89 4.33 -24.40
N GLU A 714 16.08 5.29 -24.88
CA GLU A 714 14.62 5.14 -24.89
C GLU A 714 14.23 4.08 -25.93
N LEU A 715 13.65 2.97 -25.47
CA LEU A 715 13.12 1.93 -26.36
C LEU A 715 11.79 2.42 -26.96
N THR A 716 11.71 2.48 -28.30
CA THR A 716 10.52 2.91 -29.04
C THR A 716 9.26 2.14 -28.64
N GLY A 717 8.46 2.72 -27.74
CA GLY A 717 7.22 2.15 -27.22
C GLY A 717 7.26 1.66 -25.77
N GLY A 718 8.43 1.57 -25.12
CA GLY A 718 8.53 1.26 -23.69
C GLY A 718 8.02 2.41 -22.79
N PRO A 719 7.73 2.18 -21.50
CA PRO A 719 7.13 3.16 -20.61
C PRO A 719 8.10 4.26 -20.15
N ARG A 720 7.59 5.47 -19.94
CA ARG A 720 8.34 6.64 -19.45
C ARG A 720 8.26 6.77 -17.92
N PRO A 721 9.11 7.61 -17.28
CA PRO A 721 9.12 7.74 -15.82
C PRO A 721 7.80 8.14 -15.17
N GLY A 722 7.11 9.15 -15.73
CA GLY A 722 5.82 9.68 -15.25
C GLY A 722 4.58 8.90 -15.70
N GLU A 723 4.77 7.92 -16.60
CA GLU A 723 3.69 7.10 -17.14
C GLU A 723 3.39 5.90 -16.23
N TRP A 724 2.09 5.64 -15.99
CA TRP A 724 1.63 4.48 -15.22
C TRP A 724 0.47 3.80 -15.91
N ARG A 725 0.41 2.46 -15.79
CA ARG A 725 -0.73 1.68 -16.28
C ARG A 725 -1.94 1.98 -15.43
N THR A 726 -3.10 2.28 -16.03
CA THR A 726 -4.39 2.32 -15.30
C THR A 726 -4.64 0.95 -14.65
N PRO A 727 -4.62 0.81 -13.30
CA PRO A 727 -4.94 -0.46 -12.67
C PRO A 727 -6.47 -0.69 -12.76
N PRO A 728 -6.93 -1.94 -12.97
CA PRO A 728 -8.33 -2.30 -12.76
C PRO A 728 -8.81 -1.87 -11.37
N LEU A 729 -10.00 -1.27 -11.28
CA LEU A 729 -10.65 -0.97 -9.98
C LEU A 729 -11.39 -2.20 -9.41
N TRP A 730 -11.23 -3.33 -10.07
CA TRP A 730 -11.49 -4.68 -9.57
C TRP A 730 -10.94 -4.89 -8.15
N GLY A 731 -11.85 -5.08 -7.19
CA GLY A 731 -11.52 -5.29 -5.78
C GLY A 731 -11.05 -4.04 -5.03
N PHE A 732 -11.31 -2.83 -5.55
CA PHE A 732 -10.87 -1.56 -4.97
C PHE A 732 -11.17 -1.40 -3.47
N ARG A 733 -12.29 -1.95 -2.97
CA ARG A 733 -12.61 -1.90 -1.53
C ARG A 733 -11.53 -2.58 -0.66
N ASP A 734 -10.99 -3.68 -1.15
CA ASP A 734 -10.18 -4.62 -0.38
C ASP A 734 -8.69 -4.54 -0.75
N SER A 735 -8.34 -3.82 -1.82
CA SER A 735 -6.98 -3.67 -2.35
C SER A 735 -6.18 -2.49 -1.79
N GLY A 736 -6.66 -1.81 -0.75
CA GLY A 736 -5.94 -0.68 -0.14
C GLY A 736 -4.68 -1.14 0.62
N PRO A 737 -3.56 -0.39 0.60
CA PRO A 737 -3.45 1.02 0.21
C PRO A 737 -3.34 1.24 -1.30
N TYR A 738 -3.58 2.48 -1.73
CA TYR A 738 -3.73 2.86 -3.13
C TYR A 738 -2.50 3.56 -3.71
N MET A 739 -2.46 3.64 -5.05
CA MET A 739 -1.30 3.99 -5.90
C MET A 739 -0.29 2.87 -6.07
N HIS A 740 0.57 3.03 -7.08
CA HIS A 740 1.61 2.05 -7.46
C HIS A 740 2.57 1.68 -6.32
N ASP A 741 2.66 2.50 -5.28
CA ASP A 741 3.49 2.33 -4.09
C ASP A 741 2.68 2.28 -2.78
N GLY A 742 1.35 2.30 -2.83
CA GLY A 742 0.54 2.34 -1.61
C GLY A 742 0.62 3.67 -0.82
N ARG A 743 1.09 4.79 -1.42
CA ARG A 743 1.23 6.06 -0.68
C ARG A 743 -0.10 6.67 -0.24
N ALA A 744 -1.19 6.39 -0.95
CA ALA A 744 -2.52 6.89 -0.63
C ALA A 744 -3.27 5.91 0.27
N GLN A 745 -3.79 6.40 1.39
CA GLN A 745 -4.52 5.59 2.36
C GLN A 745 -6.03 5.75 2.17
N THR A 746 -6.49 6.92 1.73
CA THR A 746 -7.90 7.15 1.42
C THR A 746 -8.13 7.34 -0.08
N LEU A 747 -9.40 7.24 -0.49
CA LEU A 747 -9.80 7.53 -1.86
C LEU A 747 -9.48 8.98 -2.23
N GLU A 748 -9.71 9.94 -1.31
CA GLU A 748 -9.41 11.35 -1.55
C GLU A 748 -7.90 11.60 -1.73
N GLU A 749 -7.06 10.94 -0.92
CA GLU A 749 -5.59 10.98 -1.09
C GLU A 749 -5.16 10.38 -2.44
N ALA A 750 -5.82 9.32 -2.90
CA ALA A 750 -5.55 8.72 -4.21
C ALA A 750 -5.98 9.66 -5.35
N ILE A 751 -7.19 10.23 -5.31
CA ILE A 751 -7.66 11.15 -6.35
C ILE A 751 -6.79 12.42 -6.38
N ALA A 752 -6.38 12.98 -5.23
CA ALA A 752 -5.50 14.16 -5.19
C ALA A 752 -4.10 13.95 -5.82
N LEU A 753 -3.66 12.69 -5.95
CA LEU A 753 -2.40 12.34 -6.62
C LEU A 753 -2.55 12.14 -8.14
N HIS A 754 -3.77 12.02 -8.67
CA HIS A 754 -4.01 12.00 -10.12
C HIS A 754 -3.72 13.39 -10.70
N ARG A 755 -2.54 13.56 -11.30
CA ARG A 755 -2.09 14.78 -11.98
C ARG A 755 -1.81 14.47 -13.46
N GLY A 756 -1.00 15.29 -14.13
CA GLY A 756 -0.72 15.16 -15.56
C GLY A 756 -2.02 15.19 -16.36
N GLN A 757 -2.26 14.16 -17.18
CA GLN A 757 -3.47 14.02 -17.99
C GLN A 757 -4.77 14.05 -17.16
N ALA A 758 -4.74 13.49 -15.94
CA ALA A 758 -5.93 13.40 -15.08
C ALA A 758 -6.24 14.70 -14.30
N ALA A 759 -5.39 15.74 -14.36
CA ALA A 759 -5.52 16.92 -13.50
C ALA A 759 -6.88 17.65 -13.60
N ASN A 760 -7.50 17.67 -14.79
CA ASN A 760 -8.84 18.25 -14.98
C ASN A 760 -9.94 17.39 -14.32
N VAL A 761 -9.83 16.06 -14.41
CA VAL A 761 -10.76 15.10 -13.79
C VAL A 761 -10.70 15.22 -12.27
N THR A 762 -9.48 15.32 -11.73
CA THR A 762 -9.22 15.56 -10.29
C THR A 762 -9.87 16.85 -9.79
N ARG A 763 -9.68 17.98 -10.49
CA ARG A 763 -10.34 19.25 -10.11
C ARG A 763 -11.86 19.15 -10.13
N ARG A 764 -12.45 18.47 -11.13
CA ARG A 764 -13.90 18.24 -11.20
C ARG A 764 -14.40 17.44 -10.00
N PHE A 765 -13.72 16.34 -9.64
CA PHE A 765 -14.07 15.56 -8.45
C PHE A 765 -14.07 16.40 -7.16
N PHE A 766 -13.02 17.19 -6.93
CA PHE A 766 -12.95 18.05 -5.73
C PHE A 766 -13.87 19.28 -5.78
N SER A 767 -14.51 19.54 -6.92
CA SER A 767 -15.54 20.58 -7.08
C SER A 767 -16.97 20.05 -6.82
N LEU A 768 -17.15 18.72 -6.75
CA LEU A 768 -18.41 18.09 -6.34
C LEU A 768 -18.71 18.35 -4.86
N THR A 769 -19.99 18.32 -4.49
CA THR A 769 -20.43 18.35 -3.10
C THR A 769 -19.96 17.11 -2.32
N SER A 770 -19.91 17.24 -0.98
CA SER A 770 -19.55 16.12 -0.10
C SER A 770 -20.48 14.89 -0.25
N GLN A 771 -21.71 15.06 -0.71
CA GLN A 771 -22.64 13.96 -0.97
C GLN A 771 -22.27 13.22 -2.26
N GLU A 772 -22.09 13.95 -3.36
CA GLU A 772 -21.69 13.38 -4.66
C GLU A 772 -20.32 12.66 -4.57
N GLN A 773 -19.35 13.25 -3.85
CA GLN A 773 -18.08 12.59 -3.55
C GLN A 773 -18.29 11.27 -2.77
N SER A 774 -19.22 11.26 -1.81
CA SER A 774 -19.56 10.06 -1.03
C SER A 774 -20.31 9.01 -1.86
N GLN A 775 -21.05 9.41 -2.90
CA GLN A 775 -21.72 8.50 -3.83
C GLN A 775 -20.69 7.83 -4.74
N ILE A 776 -19.73 8.59 -5.30
CA ILE A 776 -18.57 8.00 -6.01
C ILE A 776 -17.80 7.05 -5.08
N GLU A 777 -17.60 7.42 -3.80
CA GLU A 777 -16.97 6.56 -2.79
C GLU A 777 -17.77 5.25 -2.57
N ALA A 778 -19.11 5.33 -2.50
CA ALA A 778 -20.00 4.17 -2.39
C ALA A 778 -19.93 3.26 -3.62
N PHE A 779 -19.92 3.83 -4.83
CA PHE A 779 -19.72 3.09 -6.08
C PHE A 779 -18.37 2.35 -6.08
N LEU A 780 -17.26 3.02 -5.75
CA LEU A 780 -15.95 2.37 -5.73
C LEU A 780 -15.84 1.30 -4.62
N LYS A 781 -16.51 1.49 -3.48
CA LYS A 781 -16.64 0.48 -2.41
C LYS A 781 -17.59 -0.67 -2.75
N SER A 782 -18.36 -0.58 -3.83
CA SER A 782 -19.12 -1.73 -4.36
C SER A 782 -18.24 -2.70 -5.16
N LEU A 783 -17.00 -2.33 -5.52
CA LEU A 783 -16.07 -3.18 -6.26
C LEU A 783 -15.25 -4.03 -5.26
N VAL A 784 -15.60 -5.32 -5.15
CA VAL A 784 -15.15 -6.20 -4.05
C VAL A 784 -14.32 -7.35 -4.57
N ALA A 785 -13.22 -7.66 -3.89
CA ALA A 785 -12.45 -8.88 -4.14
C ALA A 785 -13.35 -10.13 -4.01
N PRO A 786 -13.09 -11.21 -4.76
CA PRO A 786 -13.76 -12.48 -4.54
C PRO A 786 -13.62 -12.90 -3.07
N SER A 787 -14.71 -13.37 -2.45
CA SER A 787 -14.63 -13.89 -1.09
C SER A 787 -13.80 -15.17 -1.08
N ALA A 788 -13.17 -15.48 0.06
CA ALA A 788 -12.46 -16.75 0.26
C ALA A 788 -13.35 -18.00 0.07
N ALA A 789 -14.69 -17.85 0.11
CA ALA A 789 -15.67 -18.91 -0.18
C ALA A 789 -16.05 -19.01 -1.67
N SER A 790 -15.65 -18.03 -2.50
CA SER A 790 -15.88 -18.00 -3.96
C SER A 790 -14.61 -18.28 -4.78
N THR A 791 -13.43 -18.09 -4.19
CA THR A 791 -12.22 -18.77 -4.62
C THR A 791 -12.39 -20.27 -4.36
N PRO A 792 -11.92 -21.20 -5.23
CA PRO A 792 -11.77 -22.61 -4.85
C PRO A 792 -11.04 -22.65 -3.52
N GLY A 793 -11.70 -23.22 -2.50
CA GLY A 793 -11.42 -22.90 -1.12
C GLY A 793 -9.93 -22.99 -0.78
N VAL A 794 -9.45 -22.09 0.08
CA VAL A 794 -8.17 -22.31 0.76
C VAL A 794 -8.37 -23.47 1.73
N MET A 795 -8.37 -24.68 1.16
CA MET A 795 -8.18 -25.91 1.91
C MET A 795 -6.88 -25.73 2.70
N LEU A 796 -6.84 -26.20 3.96
CA LEU A 796 -5.54 -26.34 4.61
C LEU A 796 -4.63 -27.17 3.69
N ALA A 797 -3.33 -26.90 3.67
CA ALA A 797 -2.39 -27.72 2.91
C ALA A 797 -2.63 -29.23 3.20
N ALA A 798 -2.81 -29.57 4.48
CA ALA A 798 -3.19 -30.90 4.95
C ALA A 798 -4.56 -31.43 4.47
N GLU A 799 -5.55 -30.58 4.17
CA GLU A 799 -6.83 -31.00 3.56
C GLU A 799 -6.75 -31.15 2.03
N LEU A 800 -5.80 -30.47 1.37
CA LEU A 800 -5.56 -30.65 -0.06
C LEU A 800 -4.65 -31.86 -0.31
N GLU A 801 -3.61 -32.03 0.52
CA GLU A 801 -2.72 -33.20 0.58
C GLU A 801 -3.47 -34.52 0.89
N SER A 802 -4.63 -34.45 1.56
CA SER A 802 -5.48 -35.62 1.83
C SER A 802 -6.64 -35.82 0.83
N ARG A 803 -6.78 -34.93 -0.16
CA ARG A 803 -7.76 -35.04 -1.26
C ARG A 803 -7.15 -35.42 -2.60
N ILE A 804 -5.84 -35.28 -2.74
CA ILE A 804 -5.05 -35.92 -3.79
C ILE A 804 -4.65 -37.28 -3.23
N GLU A 805 -4.83 -38.37 -3.97
CA GLU A 805 -4.52 -39.70 -3.43
C GLU A 805 -3.03 -39.75 -3.04
N PRO A 806 -2.65 -40.27 -1.86
CA PRO A 806 -1.25 -40.25 -1.42
C PRO A 806 -0.28 -40.94 -2.39
N GLU A 807 -0.76 -41.86 -3.24
CA GLU A 807 -0.01 -42.47 -4.33
C GLU A 807 0.21 -41.49 -5.50
N GLU A 808 -0.82 -40.77 -5.95
CA GLU A 808 -0.72 -39.72 -6.97
C GLU A 808 0.25 -38.59 -6.56
N VAL A 809 0.22 -38.15 -5.30
CA VAL A 809 1.19 -37.16 -4.77
C VAL A 809 2.63 -37.69 -4.87
N ARG A 810 2.87 -38.93 -4.43
CA ARG A 810 4.22 -39.54 -4.47
C ARG A 810 4.71 -39.79 -5.90
N GLU A 811 3.84 -40.20 -6.81
CA GLU A 811 4.16 -40.35 -8.23
C GLU A 811 4.46 -39.00 -8.89
N ALA A 812 3.67 -37.96 -8.58
CA ALA A 812 3.91 -36.60 -9.04
C ALA A 812 5.23 -36.04 -8.49
N GLU A 813 5.53 -36.20 -7.20
CA GLU A 813 6.81 -35.82 -6.61
C GLU A 813 7.99 -36.58 -7.24
N ALA A 814 7.85 -37.89 -7.50
CA ALA A 814 8.87 -38.70 -8.16
C ALA A 814 9.05 -38.34 -9.65
N LEU A 815 7.98 -37.94 -10.35
CA LEU A 815 8.05 -37.40 -11.70
C LEU A 815 8.77 -36.04 -11.71
N VAL A 816 8.46 -35.19 -10.75
CA VAL A 816 9.02 -33.82 -10.62
C VAL A 816 10.48 -33.87 -10.21
N ARG A 817 10.86 -34.80 -9.33
CA ARG A 817 12.25 -35.07 -9.02
C ARG A 817 13.02 -35.51 -10.28
N ARG A 818 12.48 -36.43 -11.08
CA ARG A 818 13.08 -36.83 -12.37
C ARG A 818 13.18 -35.65 -13.35
N GLN A 819 12.13 -34.84 -13.48
CA GLN A 819 12.14 -33.63 -14.30
C GLN A 819 13.15 -32.58 -13.81
N ARG A 820 13.38 -32.46 -12.50
CA ARG A 820 14.42 -31.61 -11.91
C ARG A 820 15.82 -32.14 -12.22
N GLU A 821 16.05 -33.45 -12.10
CA GLU A 821 17.31 -34.11 -12.45
C GLU A 821 17.60 -33.94 -13.97
N GLU A 822 16.60 -34.12 -14.85
CA GLU A 822 16.71 -33.89 -16.30
C GLU A 822 16.84 -32.42 -16.71
N ALA A 823 16.21 -31.49 -16.00
CA ALA A 823 16.32 -30.05 -16.25
C ALA A 823 17.71 -29.54 -15.81
N ALA A 824 18.19 -29.95 -14.64
CA ALA A 824 19.53 -29.62 -14.17
C ALA A 824 20.62 -30.12 -15.13
N ALA A 825 20.48 -31.34 -15.68
CA ALA A 825 21.39 -31.87 -16.68
C ALA A 825 21.39 -31.04 -18.00
N ARG A 826 20.21 -30.59 -18.44
CA ARG A 826 20.07 -29.72 -19.63
C ARG A 826 20.67 -28.33 -19.40
N ASP A 827 20.37 -27.70 -18.26
CA ASP A 827 20.92 -26.40 -17.90
C ASP A 827 22.45 -26.47 -17.73
N GLU A 828 23.01 -27.55 -17.17
CA GLU A 828 24.45 -27.75 -17.10
C GLU A 828 25.06 -27.85 -18.51
N GLN A 829 24.43 -28.61 -19.42
CA GLN A 829 24.87 -28.72 -20.81
C GLN A 829 24.82 -27.36 -21.53
N GLU A 830 23.72 -26.60 -21.42
CA GLU A 830 23.61 -25.25 -22.00
C GLU A 830 24.65 -24.29 -21.40
N GLN A 831 24.90 -24.35 -20.10
CA GLN A 831 25.94 -23.55 -19.45
C GLN A 831 27.36 -23.94 -19.89
N GLN A 832 27.64 -25.22 -20.12
CA GLN A 832 28.93 -25.67 -20.69
C GLN A 832 29.09 -25.15 -22.12
N GLU A 833 28.03 -25.22 -22.95
CA GLU A 833 28.04 -24.65 -24.29
C GLU A 833 28.22 -23.13 -24.28
N ALA A 834 27.50 -22.40 -23.43
CA ALA A 834 27.62 -20.95 -23.29
C ALA A 834 29.05 -20.54 -22.88
N ARG A 835 29.65 -21.26 -21.91
CA ARG A 835 31.06 -21.07 -21.51
C ARG A 835 32.02 -21.34 -22.67
N ARG A 836 31.82 -22.42 -23.44
CA ARG A 836 32.61 -22.73 -24.65
C ARG A 836 32.49 -21.62 -25.71
N ARG A 837 31.27 -21.14 -25.99
CA ARG A 837 31.01 -20.02 -26.93
C ARG A 837 31.68 -18.72 -26.46
N GLN A 838 31.62 -18.41 -25.17
CA GLN A 838 32.26 -17.22 -24.59
C GLN A 838 33.80 -17.30 -24.66
N LEU A 839 34.39 -18.44 -24.31
CA LEU A 839 35.83 -18.67 -24.42
C LEU A 839 36.31 -18.57 -25.88
N ALA A 840 35.56 -19.15 -26.83
CA ALA A 840 35.86 -19.02 -28.26
C ALA A 840 35.80 -17.56 -28.74
N MET A 841 34.81 -16.77 -28.30
CA MET A 841 34.72 -15.33 -28.63
C MET A 841 35.89 -14.52 -28.04
N VAL A 842 36.31 -14.82 -26.80
CA VAL A 842 37.45 -14.14 -26.16
C VAL A 842 38.77 -14.51 -26.86
N ALA A 843 38.96 -15.79 -27.20
CA ALA A 843 40.10 -16.26 -27.97
C ALA A 843 40.16 -15.61 -29.37
N ALA A 844 39.04 -15.55 -30.10
CA ALA A 844 38.97 -14.88 -31.40
C ALA A 844 39.34 -13.38 -31.29
N LYS A 845 38.81 -12.65 -30.29
CA LYS A 845 39.18 -11.25 -30.03
C LYS A 845 40.66 -11.05 -29.64
N ARG A 846 41.32 -12.08 -29.10
CA ARG A 846 42.74 -12.06 -28.76
C ARG A 846 43.61 -12.35 -30.00
N ALA A 847 43.23 -13.34 -30.81
CA ALA A 847 43.83 -13.62 -32.12
C ALA A 847 43.77 -12.38 -33.05
N ASP A 848 42.64 -11.67 -33.08
CA ASP A 848 42.42 -10.42 -33.83
C ASP A 848 43.42 -9.29 -33.50
N ARG A 849 44.02 -9.33 -32.31
CA ARG A 849 45.04 -8.37 -31.84
C ARG A 849 46.45 -8.87 -32.11
N GLN A 850 46.65 -10.19 -32.08
CA GLN A 850 47.95 -10.84 -32.17
C GLN A 850 48.37 -11.12 -33.62
N PHE A 851 47.40 -11.20 -34.54
CA PHE A 851 47.62 -11.47 -35.98
C PHE A 851 47.05 -10.36 -36.88
N PRO A 852 47.55 -9.10 -36.78
CA PRO A 852 47.02 -7.98 -37.55
C PRO A 852 47.14 -8.16 -39.07
N ILE A 853 48.15 -8.91 -39.54
CA ILE A 853 48.37 -9.20 -40.97
C ILE A 853 47.24 -10.10 -41.51
N ALA A 854 47.00 -11.26 -40.89
CA ALA A 854 45.94 -12.17 -41.30
C ALA A 854 44.54 -11.53 -41.19
N ARG A 855 44.28 -10.75 -40.13
CA ARG A 855 43.03 -9.98 -39.99
C ARG A 855 42.82 -8.96 -41.12
N ASN A 856 43.89 -8.37 -41.64
CA ASN A 856 43.79 -7.49 -42.81
C ASN A 856 43.54 -8.29 -44.10
N LEU A 857 44.11 -9.50 -44.24
CA LEU A 857 43.79 -10.41 -45.35
C LEU A 857 42.32 -10.85 -45.32
N GLU A 858 41.77 -11.19 -44.15
CA GLU A 858 40.34 -11.49 -43.97
C GLU A 858 39.45 -10.33 -44.41
N LYS A 859 39.73 -9.10 -43.94
CA LYS A 859 38.98 -7.89 -44.31
C LYS A 859 39.02 -7.56 -45.80
N LEU A 860 40.08 -7.98 -46.50
CA LEU A 860 40.25 -7.85 -47.94
C LEU A 860 39.63 -9.03 -48.73
N GLY A 861 38.90 -9.93 -48.06
CA GLY A 861 38.29 -11.12 -48.67
C GLY A 861 39.29 -12.22 -49.05
N LYS A 862 40.57 -12.08 -48.69
CA LYS A 862 41.64 -13.03 -49.04
C LYS A 862 41.71 -14.20 -48.06
N ILE A 863 40.57 -14.87 -47.85
CA ILE A 863 40.39 -15.95 -46.86
C ILE A 863 41.45 -17.07 -47.00
N PRO A 864 41.80 -17.57 -48.21
CA PRO A 864 42.83 -18.61 -48.33
C PRO A 864 44.21 -18.18 -47.80
N ALA A 865 44.60 -16.92 -48.05
CA ALA A 865 45.89 -16.39 -47.58
C ALA A 865 45.90 -16.13 -46.06
N ALA A 866 44.75 -15.77 -45.49
CA ALA A 866 44.59 -15.66 -44.03
C ALA A 866 44.69 -17.05 -43.37
N LEU A 867 44.01 -18.07 -43.93
CA LEU A 867 44.06 -19.44 -43.45
C LEU A 867 45.48 -20.04 -43.49
N GLU A 868 46.24 -19.77 -44.55
CA GLU A 868 47.62 -20.25 -44.66
C GLU A 868 48.52 -19.63 -43.58
N PHE A 869 48.41 -18.31 -43.36
CA PHE A 869 49.13 -17.61 -42.29
C PHE A 869 48.79 -18.15 -40.89
N TYR A 870 47.51 -18.50 -40.63
CA TYR A 870 47.14 -19.15 -39.37
C TYR A 870 47.66 -20.59 -39.27
N ARG A 871 47.68 -21.35 -40.38
CA ARG A 871 48.20 -22.74 -40.40
C ARG A 871 49.68 -22.79 -40.11
N GLU A 872 50.47 -21.92 -40.73
CA GLU A 872 51.91 -21.81 -40.51
C GLU A 872 52.22 -21.56 -39.02
N ILE A 873 51.50 -20.63 -38.38
CA ILE A 873 51.64 -20.32 -36.95
C ILE A 873 51.19 -21.48 -36.06
N ALA A 874 50.09 -22.16 -36.40
CA ALA A 874 49.59 -23.31 -35.65
C ALA A 874 50.53 -24.53 -35.73
N LEU A 875 51.18 -24.75 -36.87
CA LEU A 875 52.11 -25.86 -37.10
C LEU A 875 53.51 -25.59 -36.50
N ASN A 876 54.01 -24.36 -36.59
CA ASN A 876 55.36 -24.01 -36.10
C ASN A 876 55.43 -23.85 -34.57
N ALA A 877 54.31 -23.65 -33.88
CA ALA A 877 54.28 -23.39 -32.44
C ALA A 877 53.05 -23.96 -31.71
N PRO A 878 52.67 -25.25 -31.92
CA PRO A 878 51.37 -25.80 -31.53
C PRO A 878 51.06 -25.69 -30.03
N ASP A 879 52.05 -25.92 -29.17
CA ASP A 879 51.88 -25.89 -27.70
C ASP A 879 51.84 -24.47 -27.12
N THR A 880 52.19 -23.45 -27.92
CA THR A 880 52.20 -22.07 -27.45
C THR A 880 50.79 -21.48 -27.37
N GLU A 881 50.65 -20.35 -26.65
CA GLU A 881 49.39 -19.59 -26.69
C GLU A 881 49.11 -19.04 -28.10
N VAL A 882 50.17 -18.73 -28.86
CA VAL A 882 50.08 -18.17 -30.22
C VAL A 882 49.54 -19.22 -31.21
N GLY A 883 50.12 -20.43 -31.23
CA GLY A 883 49.66 -21.52 -32.09
C GLY A 883 48.21 -21.93 -31.79
N ARG A 884 47.84 -22.01 -30.50
CA ARG A 884 46.45 -22.28 -30.09
C ARG A 884 45.46 -21.20 -30.53
N LEU A 885 45.83 -19.92 -30.46
CA LEU A 885 44.98 -18.83 -30.96
C LEU A 885 44.83 -18.84 -32.49
N ALA A 886 45.87 -19.21 -33.22
CA ALA A 886 45.80 -19.40 -34.67
C ALA A 886 44.87 -20.57 -35.05
N ALA A 887 45.00 -21.71 -34.37
CA ALA A 887 44.13 -22.88 -34.55
C ALA A 887 42.63 -22.54 -34.32
N VAL A 888 42.31 -21.82 -33.24
CA VAL A 888 40.94 -21.36 -32.96
C VAL A 888 40.39 -20.47 -34.08
N ARG A 889 41.24 -19.64 -34.71
CA ARG A 889 40.80 -18.77 -35.81
C ARG A 889 40.55 -19.55 -37.10
N ILE A 890 41.34 -20.58 -37.40
CA ILE A 890 41.08 -21.52 -38.52
C ILE A 890 39.70 -22.16 -38.36
N THR A 891 39.38 -22.69 -37.17
CA THR A 891 38.06 -23.32 -36.91
C THR A 891 36.90 -22.34 -37.05
N ALA A 892 37.09 -21.08 -36.63
CA ALA A 892 36.06 -20.05 -36.80
C ALA A 892 35.80 -19.73 -38.28
N ILE A 893 36.86 -19.56 -39.08
CA ILE A 893 36.74 -19.30 -40.52
C ILE A 893 36.10 -20.47 -41.27
N ALA A 894 36.49 -21.71 -40.96
CA ALA A 894 35.90 -22.91 -41.56
C ALA A 894 34.38 -22.99 -41.30
N LYS A 895 33.97 -22.68 -40.07
CA LYS A 895 32.56 -22.66 -39.66
C LYS A 895 31.75 -21.56 -40.36
N ASP A 896 32.31 -20.37 -40.52
CA ASP A 896 31.66 -19.26 -41.25
C ASP A 896 31.57 -19.54 -42.78
N GLN A 897 32.42 -20.42 -43.32
CA GLN A 897 32.39 -20.88 -44.72
C GLN A 897 31.46 -22.09 -44.93
N GLY A 898 30.87 -22.67 -43.88
CA GLY A 898 30.05 -23.88 -43.97
C GLY A 898 30.83 -25.15 -44.34
N SER A 899 32.16 -25.16 -44.21
CA SER A 899 33.00 -26.34 -44.39
C SER A 899 33.03 -27.16 -43.09
N PRO A 900 32.92 -28.51 -43.16
CA PRO A 900 33.06 -29.38 -42.00
C PRO A 900 34.47 -29.34 -41.39
#